data_AF-A0A6N9RKM1-F1
#
_entry.id   AF-A0A6N9RKM1-F1
#
_cell.length_a   1.000
_cell.length_b   1.000
_cell.length_c   1.000
_cell.angle_alpha   90.00
_cell.angle_beta   90.00
_cell.angle_gamma   90.00
#
_symmetry.space_group_name_H-M   'P 1'
#
loop_
_entity.id
_entity.type
_entity.pdbx_description
1 polymer ?
#
loop_
_entity_poly.entity_id
_entity_poly.type
_entity_poly.pdbx_seq_one_letter_code
_entity_poly.pdbx_strand_id
1 'polypeptide(L)'
;MHASASAVNFDFTGAEQTYTLPAGASGVVIQAAGAGGAGGGADAQGAGAAGAGKGGTGGNGVTATGTYLAISGTQLKIYVGRGGTGGVTSSFGFDATNSAGVAGSAGGVNGWAGGAGGLPGGGGYSGGGGGGGGASVVSTSSGTRIFVAGGGGGGQGGSWESISIAPATANPTGGTLPGSAGVVGTSPGVNGDGGGGGGGGGGCPGGVGGSAHNDKSGTANGTAAIKGGSCAAAAVTGFSVLTASGGGGGAGSPADPGTGNNPRGTAGGNGSVVLTPVFPTLNLAKSQPSPSLAVGSNSAYLLTVSNTGGYPANSARVFDQLPSNVTYVSSSGAGWSCSAAPNASGTLVTCDFVGTIAATTGTSALQITVSPTTNATVANYASVDPTGAASPPVPTTCTAANAPSAGCATPVVSAVGLAVSGRVYRDANGNNSLDGSESGTGLSGLFVKLSPSSGTACSSPATNAVAVNAATGGFSLANVAQGNYCLILDNNGTLTDISPSIPSDYIGTENASGIVQITVSAAPEPPQNFGLYNGSRLSGVVFLDTGAGAGGVANNGVRDGAETGIGGLLVEVRNGAAVVAFATTAGNGSYSMLVPASIGQQRVVTPFAASGYVATGGTPGNTNGTYNRPSLGYTPVNGVNLIDANFGLVPVNTLSPNGAQTGQPGTVVFYAHTFTAGSGGQLALSLANAATPAGLPWSQVLYRDSDCSSTLQGSEPQVSAPITVTAEQTLCLIVKQFIPAAAATGAINTITLSAAFSYTSSIPLLSSTLTANDVTTVG
;
A
#
# COMPACT_ATOMS: atom_id res chain seq x y z
N MET A 1 9.17 -26.27 13.19
CA MET A 1 9.12 -27.68 13.63
C MET A 1 7.66 -28.12 13.52
N HIS A 2 7.25 -28.65 12.37
CA HIS A 2 5.91 -29.22 12.26
C HIS A 2 5.89 -30.51 13.08
N ALA A 3 4.96 -30.62 14.02
CA ALA A 3 4.67 -31.89 14.67
C ALA A 3 4.32 -32.87 13.56
N SER A 4 5.25 -33.76 13.22
CA SER A 4 4.93 -35.01 12.54
C SER A 4 3.77 -35.60 13.33
N ALA A 5 2.58 -35.61 12.75
CA ALA A 5 1.42 -36.15 13.44
C ALA A 5 1.77 -37.58 13.82
N SER A 6 1.81 -37.81 15.13
CA SER A 6 2.37 -39.05 15.65
C SER A 6 1.51 -40.20 15.20
N ALA A 7 2.15 -41.26 14.72
CA ALA A 7 1.50 -42.54 14.56
C ALA A 7 0.80 -42.91 15.88
N VAL A 8 -0.43 -43.42 15.77
CA VAL A 8 -1.21 -43.89 16.91
C VAL A 8 -1.23 -45.41 16.86
N ASN A 9 -0.71 -46.03 17.91
CA ASN A 9 -0.68 -47.48 18.06
C ASN A 9 -1.92 -47.97 18.81
N PHE A 10 -2.56 -48.99 18.25
CA PHE A 10 -3.69 -49.68 18.85
C PHE A 10 -3.29 -51.13 19.11
N ASP A 11 -3.25 -51.48 20.39
CA ASP A 11 -3.00 -52.84 20.87
C ASP A 11 -4.31 -53.56 21.22
N PHE A 12 -4.22 -54.86 21.48
CA PHE A 12 -5.39 -55.65 21.86
C PHE A 12 -5.96 -55.26 23.23
N THR A 13 -7.24 -54.87 23.25
CA THR A 13 -7.99 -54.53 24.47
C THR A 13 -9.19 -55.45 24.73
N GLY A 14 -9.53 -56.32 23.78
CA GLY A 14 -10.76 -57.13 23.82
C GLY A 14 -12.04 -56.38 23.40
N ALA A 15 -11.97 -55.07 23.15
CA ALA A 15 -13.08 -54.24 22.70
C ALA A 15 -12.73 -53.46 21.41
N GLU A 16 -13.76 -52.96 20.72
CA GLU A 16 -13.58 -52.03 19.61
C GLU A 16 -13.05 -50.68 20.12
N GLN A 17 -12.07 -50.13 19.42
CA GLN A 17 -11.46 -48.83 19.67
C GLN A 17 -11.85 -47.85 18.56
N THR A 18 -11.76 -46.54 18.82
CA THR A 18 -12.12 -45.52 17.83
C THR A 18 -10.97 -44.55 17.59
N TYR A 19 -10.84 -44.09 16.34
CA TYR A 19 -9.89 -43.07 15.93
C TYR A 19 -10.61 -42.01 15.10
N THR A 20 -10.39 -40.73 15.41
CA THR A 20 -10.91 -39.63 14.59
C THR A 20 -9.76 -39.01 13.82
N LEU A 21 -9.93 -38.90 12.50
CA LEU A 21 -8.94 -38.28 11.63
C LEU A 21 -8.73 -36.81 12.04
N PRO A 22 -7.49 -36.35 12.33
CA PRO A 22 -7.25 -35.00 12.82
C PRO A 22 -7.60 -33.92 11.78
N ALA A 23 -7.76 -32.68 12.25
CA ALA A 23 -8.02 -31.53 11.39
C ALA A 23 -6.93 -31.39 10.30
N GLY A 24 -7.33 -31.12 9.05
CA GLY A 24 -6.43 -30.99 7.90
C GLY A 24 -5.95 -32.31 7.28
N ALA A 25 -6.16 -33.46 7.94
CA ALA A 25 -5.76 -34.74 7.37
C ALA A 25 -6.59 -35.09 6.13
N SER A 26 -5.91 -35.64 5.14
CA SER A 26 -6.47 -36.11 3.85
C SER A 26 -6.66 -37.61 3.81
N GLY A 27 -6.29 -38.30 4.88
CA GLY A 27 -6.39 -39.73 5.02
C GLY A 27 -5.53 -40.26 6.15
N VAL A 28 -5.34 -41.57 6.14
CA VAL A 28 -4.49 -42.29 7.09
C VAL A 28 -3.76 -43.42 6.38
N VAL A 29 -2.48 -43.58 6.68
CA VAL A 29 -1.72 -44.80 6.40
C VAL A 29 -2.05 -45.79 7.51
N ILE A 30 -2.61 -46.93 7.13
CA ILE A 30 -2.98 -48.02 8.01
C ILE A 30 -1.90 -49.09 7.87
N GLN A 31 -1.19 -49.40 8.95
CA GLN A 31 -0.37 -50.60 9.05
C GLN A 31 -1.01 -51.52 10.08
N ALA A 32 -1.51 -52.68 9.65
CA ALA A 32 -2.17 -53.63 10.54
C ALA A 32 -1.47 -55.00 10.48
N ALA A 33 -1.28 -55.59 11.65
CA ALA A 33 -0.83 -56.95 11.83
C ALA A 33 -1.95 -57.78 12.45
N GLY A 34 -2.32 -58.88 11.81
CA GLY A 34 -3.18 -59.90 12.42
C GLY A 34 -2.46 -60.58 13.58
N ALA A 35 -3.21 -61.17 14.49
CA ALA A 35 -2.63 -61.87 15.63
C ALA A 35 -1.99 -63.20 15.23
N GLY A 36 -1.02 -63.67 16.02
CA GLY A 36 -0.41 -64.98 15.82
C GLY A 36 -1.36 -66.12 16.22
N GLY A 37 -1.24 -67.26 15.52
CA GLY A 37 -1.77 -68.53 15.99
C GLY A 37 -0.92 -69.06 17.14
N ALA A 38 -1.51 -69.92 17.96
CA ALA A 38 -0.79 -70.57 19.05
C ALA A 38 -0.14 -71.89 18.61
N GLY A 39 0.87 -72.35 19.32
CA GLY A 39 1.43 -73.68 19.13
C GLY A 39 0.46 -74.79 19.58
N GLY A 40 0.64 -75.98 19.00
CA GLY A 40 -0.04 -77.19 19.48
C GLY A 40 0.56 -77.72 20.78
N GLY A 41 -0.19 -78.52 21.51
CA GLY A 41 0.32 -79.26 22.66
C GLY A 41 1.24 -80.40 22.22
N ALA A 42 2.22 -80.74 23.05
CA ALA A 42 3.03 -81.95 22.91
C ALA A 42 2.29 -83.20 23.46
N ASP A 43 2.92 -84.37 23.41
CA ASP A 43 2.43 -85.64 23.93
C ASP A 43 2.99 -85.98 25.32
N ALA A 44 2.16 -86.50 26.24
CA ALA A 44 2.61 -86.76 27.62
C ALA A 44 3.07 -88.18 27.85
N GLN A 45 4.29 -88.47 27.43
CA GLN A 45 5.06 -89.53 28.07
C GLN A 45 6.00 -88.90 29.09
N GLY A 46 6.03 -89.47 30.30
CA GLY A 46 6.73 -88.91 31.46
C GLY A 46 8.23 -88.68 31.21
N ALA A 47 8.85 -87.91 32.09
CA ALA A 47 10.27 -87.57 32.02
C ALA A 47 11.13 -88.80 31.67
N GLY A 48 11.69 -88.80 30.45
CA GLY A 48 12.64 -89.82 29.97
C GLY A 48 12.13 -90.87 28.98
N ALA A 49 10.86 -90.84 28.55
CA ALA A 49 10.39 -91.73 27.48
C ALA A 49 10.87 -91.26 26.09
N ALA A 50 11.50 -92.14 25.32
CA ALA A 50 11.90 -91.88 23.94
C ALA A 50 10.66 -91.89 23.03
N GLY A 51 10.46 -90.83 22.23
CA GLY A 51 9.38 -90.76 21.24
C GLY A 51 8.36 -89.64 21.42
N ALA A 52 8.53 -88.72 22.37
CA ALA A 52 7.63 -87.60 22.60
C ALA A 52 7.62 -86.58 21.41
N GLY A 53 6.55 -86.54 20.62
CA GLY A 53 6.30 -85.62 19.51
C GLY A 53 6.02 -84.18 19.97
N LYS A 54 6.84 -83.22 19.51
CA LYS A 54 6.63 -81.80 19.81
C LYS A 54 5.45 -81.25 19.01
N GLY A 55 4.56 -80.52 19.67
CA GLY A 55 3.53 -79.74 19.00
C GLY A 55 4.13 -78.73 18.01
N GLY A 56 3.43 -78.49 16.92
CA GLY A 56 3.80 -77.53 15.90
C GLY A 56 3.77 -76.09 16.40
N THR A 57 4.60 -75.23 15.80
CA THR A 57 4.61 -73.79 16.13
C THR A 57 3.35 -73.09 15.60
N GLY A 58 2.86 -72.07 16.31
CA GLY A 58 1.82 -71.20 15.76
C GLY A 58 2.39 -70.30 14.66
N GLY A 59 1.59 -70.00 13.64
CA GLY A 59 1.96 -69.08 12.56
C GLY A 59 1.81 -67.61 12.97
N ASN A 60 2.65 -66.72 12.43
CA ASN A 60 2.44 -65.27 12.58
C ASN A 60 1.24 -64.81 11.76
N GLY A 61 0.55 -63.76 12.22
CA GLY A 61 -0.44 -63.06 11.41
C GLY A 61 0.20 -62.31 10.23
N VAL A 62 -0.63 -61.91 9.28
CA VAL A 62 -0.20 -61.11 8.13
C VAL A 62 -0.05 -59.66 8.55
N THR A 63 1.03 -59.00 8.13
CA THR A 63 1.18 -57.55 8.22
C THR A 63 0.97 -56.92 6.85
N ALA A 64 0.05 -55.96 6.76
CA ALA A 64 -0.22 -55.21 5.54
C ALA A 64 -0.24 -53.71 5.84
N THR A 65 0.11 -52.90 4.83
CA THR A 65 -0.02 -51.45 4.85
C THR A 65 -0.88 -50.96 3.69
N GLY A 66 -1.52 -49.81 3.84
CA GLY A 66 -2.20 -49.11 2.76
C GLY A 66 -2.74 -47.76 3.22
N THR A 67 -3.01 -46.87 2.27
CA THR A 67 -3.50 -45.53 2.56
C THR A 67 -4.99 -45.45 2.29
N TYR A 68 -5.76 -45.07 3.29
CA TYR A 68 -7.18 -44.77 3.14
C TYR A 68 -7.38 -43.25 3.10
N LEU A 69 -7.81 -42.72 1.96
CA LEU A 69 -8.12 -41.29 1.81
C LEU A 69 -9.51 -40.99 2.39
N ALA A 70 -9.57 -39.98 3.24
CA ALA A 70 -10.80 -39.54 3.89
C ALA A 70 -10.66 -38.08 4.34
N ILE A 71 -11.78 -37.41 4.54
CA ILE A 71 -11.78 -36.03 5.06
C ILE A 71 -11.51 -36.02 6.57
N SER A 72 -10.94 -34.92 7.08
CA SER A 72 -10.75 -34.69 8.51
C SER A 72 -12.07 -34.85 9.29
N GLY A 73 -11.99 -35.38 10.51
CA GLY A 73 -13.17 -35.68 11.33
C GLY A 73 -13.81 -37.04 11.04
N THR A 74 -13.38 -37.76 9.98
CA THR A 74 -13.83 -39.14 9.73
C THR A 74 -13.48 -40.03 10.92
N GLN A 75 -14.49 -40.72 11.48
CA GLN A 75 -14.31 -41.66 12.58
C GLN A 75 -14.12 -43.09 12.04
N LEU A 76 -13.05 -43.72 12.48
CA LEU A 76 -12.69 -45.10 12.20
C LEU A 76 -12.88 -45.96 13.45
N LYS A 77 -13.30 -47.20 13.23
CA LYS A 77 -13.41 -48.25 14.24
C LYS A 77 -12.29 -49.26 14.03
N ILE A 78 -11.59 -49.57 15.10
CA ILE A 78 -10.39 -50.41 15.13
C ILE A 78 -10.67 -51.60 16.02
N TYR A 79 -10.55 -52.79 15.46
CA TYR A 79 -10.52 -54.03 16.21
C TYR A 79 -9.15 -54.67 16.03
N VAL A 80 -8.49 -54.99 17.12
CA VAL A 80 -7.17 -55.63 17.08
C VAL A 80 -7.37 -57.11 17.38
N GLY A 81 -6.75 -57.99 16.59
CA GLY A 81 -6.87 -59.43 16.78
C GLY A 81 -6.22 -59.89 18.09
N ARG A 82 -6.83 -60.86 18.77
CA ARG A 82 -6.18 -61.58 19.89
C ARG A 82 -5.38 -62.76 19.35
N GLY A 83 -4.26 -63.07 19.97
CA GLY A 83 -3.55 -64.33 19.73
C GLY A 83 -4.41 -65.54 20.11
N GLY A 84 -4.24 -66.65 19.39
CA GLY A 84 -4.84 -67.93 19.78
C GLY A 84 -4.28 -68.42 21.12
N THR A 85 -5.01 -69.30 21.80
CA THR A 85 -4.45 -70.01 22.98
C THR A 85 -3.86 -71.35 22.57
N GLY A 86 -2.78 -71.75 23.25
CA GLY A 86 -2.08 -72.98 22.92
C GLY A 86 -2.87 -74.23 23.29
N GLY A 87 -2.69 -75.27 22.47
CA GLY A 87 -3.21 -76.60 22.75
C GLY A 87 -2.59 -77.18 24.02
N VAL A 88 -3.40 -77.91 24.78
CA VAL A 88 -2.96 -78.52 26.04
C VAL A 88 -2.38 -79.91 25.75
N THR A 89 -1.27 -80.21 26.42
CA THR A 89 -0.67 -81.55 26.53
C THR A 89 -1.65 -82.50 27.21
N SER A 90 -1.88 -83.70 26.67
CA SER A 90 -2.62 -84.74 27.41
C SER A 90 -1.90 -85.07 28.73
N SER A 91 -2.57 -85.68 29.71
CA SER A 91 -1.94 -86.24 30.92
C SER A 91 -2.29 -87.73 31.02
N PHE A 92 -1.59 -88.48 31.87
CA PHE A 92 -1.72 -89.94 31.92
C PHE A 92 -3.16 -90.43 32.20
N GLY A 93 -3.68 -91.34 31.36
CA GLY A 93 -4.80 -92.23 31.69
C GLY A 93 -6.20 -91.91 31.13
N PHE A 94 -6.35 -91.48 29.86
CA PHE A 94 -7.64 -91.07 29.29
C PHE A 94 -8.22 -92.03 28.22
N ASP A 95 -9.56 -92.09 28.12
CA ASP A 95 -10.33 -92.63 26.99
C ASP A 95 -11.21 -91.54 26.34
N ALA A 96 -11.80 -91.84 25.18
CA ALA A 96 -12.60 -90.94 24.34
C ALA A 96 -13.80 -90.23 25.03
N THR A 97 -14.15 -90.56 26.27
CA THR A 97 -15.30 -90.03 27.02
C THR A 97 -14.95 -89.13 28.20
N ASN A 98 -13.67 -89.00 28.60
CA ASN A 98 -13.22 -88.03 29.60
C ASN A 98 -11.85 -87.41 29.24
N SER A 99 -11.92 -86.19 28.69
CA SER A 99 -10.86 -85.16 28.62
C SER A 99 -9.45 -85.61 28.20
N ALA A 100 -9.28 -86.03 26.94
CA ALA A 100 -8.01 -85.86 26.23
C ALA A 100 -7.73 -84.35 25.98
N GLY A 101 -6.46 -83.92 25.99
CA GLY A 101 -6.01 -82.52 26.06
C GLY A 101 -6.88 -81.45 25.37
N VAL A 102 -7.17 -80.35 26.06
CA VAL A 102 -8.06 -79.29 25.53
C VAL A 102 -7.43 -78.61 24.31
N ALA A 103 -8.20 -78.49 23.23
CA ALA A 103 -7.81 -77.73 22.06
C ALA A 103 -7.63 -76.23 22.38
N GLY A 104 -6.68 -75.59 21.71
CA GLY A 104 -6.50 -74.16 21.79
C GLY A 104 -7.76 -73.41 21.34
N SER A 105 -8.17 -72.39 22.08
CA SER A 105 -9.29 -71.52 21.71
C SER A 105 -8.86 -70.53 20.61
N ALA A 106 -9.81 -70.21 19.73
CA ALA A 106 -9.66 -69.16 18.75
C ALA A 106 -9.24 -67.82 19.39
N GLY A 107 -8.30 -67.13 18.75
CA GLY A 107 -7.98 -65.75 19.05
C GLY A 107 -8.99 -64.80 18.41
N GLY A 108 -9.54 -63.87 19.18
CA GLY A 108 -10.48 -62.83 18.73
C GLY A 108 -11.94 -63.13 19.06
N VAL A 109 -12.83 -62.22 18.65
CA VAL A 109 -14.29 -62.32 18.82
C VAL A 109 -15.00 -61.82 17.55
N ASN A 110 -16.34 -61.96 17.47
CA ASN A 110 -17.21 -61.28 16.49
C ASN A 110 -16.87 -61.51 15.00
N GLY A 111 -16.90 -62.75 14.52
CA GLY A 111 -16.73 -63.06 13.08
C GLY A 111 -15.32 -62.80 12.54
N TRP A 112 -14.42 -62.16 13.30
CA TRP A 112 -13.01 -61.92 13.00
C TRP A 112 -12.07 -62.88 13.74
N ALA A 113 -12.64 -63.76 14.56
CA ALA A 113 -11.89 -64.77 15.28
C ALA A 113 -11.24 -65.78 14.31
N GLY A 114 -10.09 -66.30 14.73
CA GLY A 114 -9.54 -67.51 14.11
C GLY A 114 -10.42 -68.73 14.37
N GLY A 115 -9.99 -69.88 13.87
CA GLY A 115 -10.55 -71.17 14.23
C GLY A 115 -10.04 -71.64 15.58
N ALA A 116 -10.88 -72.33 16.33
CA ALA A 116 -10.40 -73.13 17.45
C ALA A 116 -9.49 -74.26 16.92
N GLY A 117 -8.53 -74.71 17.73
CA GLY A 117 -7.81 -75.94 17.45
C GLY A 117 -8.76 -77.15 17.48
N GLY A 118 -8.32 -78.23 16.87
CA GLY A 118 -8.93 -79.54 16.92
C GLY A 118 -8.57 -80.24 18.21
N LEU A 119 -9.52 -81.01 18.74
CA LEU A 119 -9.28 -81.90 19.88
C LEU A 119 -8.30 -83.01 19.47
N PRO A 120 -7.50 -83.52 20.42
CA PRO A 120 -6.70 -84.74 20.23
C PRO A 120 -7.60 -85.96 20.00
N GLY A 121 -7.02 -87.03 19.46
CA GLY A 121 -7.71 -88.30 19.25
C GLY A 121 -8.14 -88.99 20.56
N GLY A 122 -9.16 -89.86 20.47
CA GLY A 122 -9.81 -90.49 21.63
C GLY A 122 -9.03 -91.60 22.35
N GLY A 123 -7.79 -91.90 21.96
CA GLY A 123 -6.93 -92.90 22.61
C GLY A 123 -5.46 -92.51 22.55
N GLY A 124 -4.65 -92.90 23.56
CA GLY A 124 -3.20 -92.69 23.61
C GLY A 124 -2.73 -91.29 24.05
N TYR A 125 -1.46 -90.96 23.76
CA TYR A 125 -0.77 -89.75 24.27
C TYR A 125 -0.66 -88.68 23.18
N SER A 126 -1.68 -87.85 23.00
CA SER A 126 -1.68 -86.85 21.92
C SER A 126 -1.96 -85.43 22.38
N GLY A 127 -1.41 -84.47 21.65
CA GLY A 127 -1.56 -83.04 21.95
C GLY A 127 -2.74 -82.41 21.22
N GLY A 128 -3.45 -81.49 21.88
CA GLY A 128 -4.47 -80.67 21.21
C GLY A 128 -3.86 -79.68 20.21
N GLY A 129 -4.59 -79.37 19.14
CA GLY A 129 -4.18 -78.34 18.19
C GLY A 129 -4.21 -76.93 18.80
N GLY A 130 -3.33 -76.05 18.36
CA GLY A 130 -3.34 -74.64 18.74
C GLY A 130 -4.49 -73.87 18.08
N GLY A 131 -5.03 -72.87 18.78
CA GLY A 131 -6.02 -71.97 18.20
C GLY A 131 -5.40 -70.98 17.19
N GLY A 132 -6.14 -70.66 16.13
CA GLY A 132 -5.74 -69.62 15.17
C GLY A 132 -5.89 -68.21 15.74
N GLY A 133 -5.05 -67.28 15.29
CA GLY A 133 -5.10 -65.87 15.66
C GLY A 133 -6.25 -65.12 14.99
N GLY A 134 -6.78 -64.10 15.66
CA GLY A 134 -7.82 -63.22 15.13
C GLY A 134 -7.29 -62.18 14.14
N ALA A 135 -8.17 -61.68 13.27
CA ALA A 135 -7.84 -60.60 12.36
C ALA A 135 -7.85 -59.22 13.05
N SER A 136 -6.99 -58.32 12.59
CA SER A 136 -7.05 -56.90 12.93
C SER A 136 -7.79 -56.15 11.82
N VAL A 137 -8.78 -55.34 12.18
CA VAL A 137 -9.74 -54.72 11.26
C VAL A 137 -9.82 -53.22 11.52
N VAL A 138 -9.79 -52.44 10.44
CA VAL A 138 -10.19 -51.03 10.43
C VAL A 138 -11.45 -50.90 9.60
N SER A 139 -12.46 -50.24 10.14
CA SER A 139 -13.76 -50.03 9.49
C SER A 139 -14.26 -48.61 9.69
N THR A 140 -15.21 -48.20 8.86
CA THR A 140 -15.97 -46.97 9.07
C THR A 140 -16.85 -47.09 10.31
N SER A 141 -17.34 -45.96 10.83
CA SER A 141 -18.32 -45.95 11.94
C SER A 141 -19.59 -46.78 11.68
N SER A 142 -19.99 -46.92 10.41
CA SER A 142 -21.13 -47.75 9.95
C SER A 142 -20.80 -49.25 9.87
N GLY A 143 -19.57 -49.67 10.16
CA GLY A 143 -19.13 -51.07 10.13
C GLY A 143 -18.64 -51.55 8.76
N THR A 144 -18.60 -50.67 7.75
CA THR A 144 -18.01 -51.02 6.44
C THR A 144 -16.51 -51.20 6.58
N ARG A 145 -16.00 -52.37 6.20
CA ARG A 145 -14.58 -52.74 6.29
C ARG A 145 -13.73 -51.91 5.33
N ILE A 146 -12.68 -51.31 5.86
CA ILE A 146 -11.70 -50.53 5.08
C ILE A 146 -10.43 -51.35 4.89
N PHE A 147 -9.96 -52.00 5.96
CA PHE A 147 -8.69 -52.71 5.99
C PHE A 147 -8.78 -53.91 6.91
N VAL A 148 -8.26 -55.07 6.50
CA VAL A 148 -8.23 -56.29 7.30
C VAL A 148 -6.88 -56.97 7.14
N ALA A 149 -6.20 -57.19 8.25
CA ALA A 149 -4.98 -58.00 8.34
C ALA A 149 -5.32 -59.34 8.99
N GLY A 150 -5.18 -60.44 8.25
CA GLY A 150 -5.55 -61.78 8.70
C GLY A 150 -4.62 -62.33 9.79
N GLY A 151 -5.17 -63.06 10.74
CA GLY A 151 -4.42 -63.76 11.79
C GLY A 151 -3.71 -65.02 11.29
N GLY A 152 -2.74 -65.50 12.06
CA GLY A 152 -1.96 -66.70 11.77
C GLY A 152 -2.71 -67.99 12.10
N GLY A 153 -2.42 -69.07 11.38
CA GLY A 153 -2.94 -70.40 11.70
C GLY A 153 -2.32 -70.98 12.97
N GLY A 154 -3.08 -71.76 13.72
CA GLY A 154 -2.60 -72.51 14.89
C GLY A 154 -1.71 -73.68 14.48
N GLY A 155 -0.76 -74.04 15.35
CA GLY A 155 0.11 -75.20 15.17
C GLY A 155 -0.62 -76.51 15.40
N GLN A 156 -0.18 -77.56 14.72
CA GLN A 156 -0.71 -78.91 14.89
C GLN A 156 -0.34 -79.48 16.26
N GLY A 157 -1.20 -80.30 16.86
CA GLY A 157 -0.84 -81.08 18.04
C GLY A 157 0.22 -82.14 17.72
N GLY A 158 1.06 -82.50 18.69
CA GLY A 158 2.04 -83.58 18.53
C GLY A 158 1.36 -84.94 18.34
N SER A 159 1.99 -85.81 17.53
CA SER A 159 1.62 -87.22 17.32
C SER A 159 2.87 -88.11 17.34
N TRP A 160 2.69 -89.40 17.61
CA TRP A 160 3.77 -90.37 17.61
C TRP A 160 4.26 -90.65 16.16
N GLU A 161 5.58 -90.86 15.98
CA GLU A 161 6.24 -91.25 14.72
C GLU A 161 5.85 -90.52 13.41
N SER A 162 5.59 -89.20 13.42
CA SER A 162 5.35 -88.45 12.19
C SER A 162 6.63 -88.15 11.40
N ILE A 163 6.64 -88.41 10.08
CA ILE A 163 7.66 -87.87 9.16
C ILE A 163 7.31 -86.40 8.90
N SER A 164 8.31 -85.51 8.98
CA SER A 164 8.15 -84.05 8.79
C SER A 164 7.53 -83.70 7.44
N ILE A 165 6.55 -82.79 7.44
CA ILE A 165 5.92 -82.27 6.21
C ILE A 165 6.23 -80.79 6.09
N ALA A 166 6.50 -80.36 4.86
CA ALA A 166 6.73 -78.97 4.54
C ALA A 166 5.47 -78.12 4.85
N PRO A 167 5.61 -76.96 5.52
CA PRO A 167 4.50 -76.05 5.74
C PRO A 167 3.87 -75.66 4.39
N ALA A 168 2.54 -75.72 4.30
CA ALA A 168 1.82 -75.23 3.13
C ALA A 168 2.00 -73.70 3.02
N THR A 169 2.62 -73.25 1.93
CA THR A 169 2.89 -71.82 1.66
C THR A 169 1.77 -71.13 0.89
N ALA A 170 0.72 -71.85 0.51
CA ALA A 170 -0.36 -71.32 -0.30
C ALA A 170 -1.20 -70.28 0.46
N ASN A 171 -1.53 -69.18 -0.21
CA ASN A 171 -2.44 -68.14 0.25
C ASN A 171 -3.83 -68.42 -0.38
N PRO A 172 -4.72 -69.18 0.27
CA PRO A 172 -5.97 -69.60 -0.35
C PRO A 172 -6.90 -68.40 -0.47
N THR A 173 -7.16 -67.98 -1.70
CA THR A 173 -8.26 -67.08 -2.02
C THR A 173 -9.56 -67.89 -2.01
N GLY A 174 -10.23 -68.10 -0.86
CA GLY A 174 -11.53 -68.80 -0.89
C GLY A 174 -12.12 -69.42 0.39
N GLY A 175 -11.90 -68.89 1.59
CA GLY A 175 -12.56 -69.36 2.83
C GLY A 175 -13.73 -68.48 3.32
N THR A 176 -14.60 -69.03 4.16
CA THR A 176 -15.65 -68.30 4.91
C THR A 176 -15.12 -67.74 6.24
N LEU A 177 -15.70 -66.64 6.73
CA LEU A 177 -15.46 -66.05 8.04
C LEU A 177 -16.56 -66.49 9.04
N PRO A 178 -16.26 -66.73 10.33
CA PRO A 178 -14.96 -66.72 11.02
C PRO A 178 -14.01 -67.84 10.55
N GLY A 179 -12.74 -67.81 10.98
CA GLY A 179 -11.75 -68.82 10.56
C GLY A 179 -12.20 -70.26 10.86
N SER A 180 -11.89 -71.19 9.95
CA SER A 180 -12.30 -72.59 10.06
C SER A 180 -11.65 -73.27 11.29
N ALA A 181 -12.44 -74.00 12.08
CA ALA A 181 -11.93 -74.80 13.19
C ALA A 181 -10.99 -75.92 12.72
N GLY A 182 -10.01 -76.28 13.56
CA GLY A 182 -9.14 -77.44 13.34
C GLY A 182 -9.94 -78.74 13.47
N VAL A 183 -9.57 -79.73 12.66
CA VAL A 183 -10.24 -81.04 12.67
C VAL A 183 -9.75 -81.87 13.86
N VAL A 184 -10.66 -82.62 14.49
CA VAL A 184 -10.32 -83.58 15.56
C VAL A 184 -9.44 -84.70 15.00
N GLY A 185 -8.42 -85.13 15.73
CA GLY A 185 -7.60 -86.27 15.35
C GLY A 185 -8.43 -87.56 15.28
N THR A 186 -8.35 -88.32 14.18
CA THR A 186 -9.08 -89.60 14.03
C THR A 186 -8.11 -90.78 14.05
N SER A 187 -8.46 -91.86 14.75
CA SER A 187 -7.70 -93.12 14.72
C SER A 187 -8.35 -94.15 13.79
N PRO A 188 -7.64 -94.74 12.82
CA PRO A 188 -8.03 -96.00 12.22
C PRO A 188 -7.72 -97.16 13.18
N GLY A 189 -8.73 -97.65 13.89
CA GLY A 189 -8.62 -98.80 14.81
C GLY A 189 -8.62 -98.41 16.30
N VAL A 190 -8.93 -99.39 17.15
CA VAL A 190 -9.36 -99.20 18.55
C VAL A 190 -8.29 -98.68 19.54
N ASN A 191 -7.08 -98.31 19.12
CA ASN A 191 -5.97 -97.92 20.04
C ASN A 191 -4.93 -96.91 19.47
N GLY A 192 -5.25 -95.98 18.57
CA GLY A 192 -4.27 -95.02 17.98
C GLY A 192 -4.41 -93.56 18.46
N ASP A 193 -3.33 -92.76 18.38
CA ASP A 193 -3.17 -91.46 19.07
C ASP A 193 -3.03 -90.19 18.20
N GLY A 194 -3.87 -90.03 17.19
CA GLY A 194 -3.83 -88.87 16.29
C GLY A 194 -3.87 -87.49 16.98
N GLY A 195 -2.93 -86.60 16.65
CA GLY A 195 -2.86 -85.22 17.14
C GLY A 195 -3.97 -84.32 16.58
N GLY A 196 -4.37 -83.30 17.34
CA GLY A 196 -5.43 -82.37 16.95
C GLY A 196 -5.00 -81.36 15.86
N GLY A 197 -5.88 -81.09 14.91
CA GLY A 197 -5.69 -80.11 13.84
C GLY A 197 -5.48 -78.67 14.35
N GLY A 198 -4.61 -77.85 13.79
CA GLY A 198 -4.49 -76.43 14.10
C GLY A 198 -5.72 -75.65 13.61
N GLY A 199 -6.15 -74.64 14.37
CA GLY A 199 -7.22 -73.74 13.93
C GLY A 199 -6.77 -72.83 12.79
N GLY A 200 -7.64 -72.55 11.82
CA GLY A 200 -7.33 -71.61 10.73
C GLY A 200 -7.17 -70.17 11.23
N GLY A 201 -6.39 -69.34 10.55
CA GLY A 201 -6.33 -67.91 10.87
C GLY A 201 -7.64 -67.17 10.54
N GLY A 202 -8.03 -66.17 11.34
CA GLY A 202 -9.19 -65.30 11.06
C GLY A 202 -8.85 -64.23 10.02
N GLY A 203 -9.81 -63.75 9.21
CA GLY A 203 -9.59 -62.66 8.24
C GLY A 203 -10.32 -62.84 6.91
N CYS A 204 -9.96 -62.05 5.88
CA CYS A 204 -10.56 -62.20 4.54
C CYS A 204 -10.36 -63.62 3.98
N PRO A 205 -11.11 -64.06 2.95
CA PRO A 205 -11.23 -65.48 2.57
C PRO A 205 -9.88 -66.19 2.58
N GLY A 206 -9.60 -67.04 3.58
CA GLY A 206 -8.26 -67.61 3.72
C GLY A 206 -7.92 -68.50 4.92
N GLY A 207 -8.80 -68.72 5.89
CA GLY A 207 -8.52 -69.69 6.97
C GLY A 207 -9.08 -71.08 6.65
N VAL A 208 -8.26 -72.00 6.14
CA VAL A 208 -8.61 -73.44 6.16
C VAL A 208 -8.10 -74.06 7.46
N GLY A 209 -8.94 -74.87 8.11
CA GLY A 209 -8.59 -75.60 9.32
C GLY A 209 -7.59 -76.71 9.02
N GLY A 210 -6.80 -77.11 10.02
CA GLY A 210 -5.82 -78.19 9.89
C GLY A 210 -6.45 -79.54 9.50
N SER A 211 -5.70 -80.37 8.77
CA SER A 211 -6.12 -81.74 8.39
C SER A 211 -6.04 -82.72 9.56
N ALA A 212 -6.85 -83.79 9.53
CA ALA A 212 -6.78 -84.90 10.48
C ALA A 212 -5.46 -85.70 10.33
N HIS A 213 -4.84 -86.08 11.46
CA HIS A 213 -3.65 -86.95 11.50
C HIS A 213 -4.04 -88.41 11.78
N ASN A 214 -3.48 -89.35 11.00
CA ASN A 214 -3.53 -90.79 11.25
C ASN A 214 -2.16 -91.29 11.74
N ASP A 215 -2.13 -92.15 12.76
CA ASP A 215 -0.95 -92.50 13.56
C ASP A 215 -0.20 -93.80 13.12
N LYS A 216 -0.66 -94.59 12.11
CA LYS A 216 -0.04 -95.92 11.91
C LYS A 216 0.18 -96.45 10.50
N SER A 217 0.10 -95.62 9.47
CA SER A 217 0.50 -96.01 8.13
C SER A 217 1.39 -94.92 7.56
N GLY A 218 2.71 -95.13 7.59
CA GLY A 218 3.76 -94.15 7.28
C GLY A 218 3.73 -93.55 5.86
N THR A 219 2.65 -92.90 5.47
CA THR A 219 2.46 -92.19 4.19
C THR A 219 1.41 -91.07 4.24
N ALA A 220 0.79 -90.77 5.38
CA ALA A 220 -0.21 -89.69 5.45
C ALA A 220 0.44 -88.32 5.76
N ASN A 221 0.45 -87.42 4.78
CA ASN A 221 0.92 -86.04 4.95
C ASN A 221 -0.18 -85.13 5.52
N GLY A 222 -0.14 -84.79 6.82
CA GLY A 222 -0.89 -83.67 7.39
C GLY A 222 -0.51 -82.31 6.78
N THR A 223 -1.50 -81.51 6.40
CA THR A 223 -1.26 -80.15 5.90
C THR A 223 -1.29 -79.16 7.07
N ALA A 224 -0.27 -78.32 7.19
CA ALA A 224 -0.23 -77.20 8.14
C ALA A 224 -1.48 -76.31 7.99
N ALA A 225 -2.02 -75.82 9.11
CA ALA A 225 -3.10 -74.84 9.08
C ALA A 225 -2.63 -73.59 8.34
N ILE A 226 -3.47 -73.10 7.42
CA ILE A 226 -3.08 -71.98 6.57
C ILE A 226 -3.33 -70.66 7.29
N LYS A 227 -2.43 -69.69 7.09
CA LYS A 227 -2.57 -68.32 7.55
C LYS A 227 -3.81 -67.65 6.95
N GLY A 228 -4.42 -66.72 7.67
CA GLY A 228 -5.50 -65.88 7.13
C GLY A 228 -5.00 -64.94 6.02
N GLY A 229 -5.92 -64.45 5.19
CA GLY A 229 -5.64 -63.47 4.13
C GLY A 229 -5.76 -62.02 4.59
N SER A 230 -5.17 -61.08 3.83
CA SER A 230 -5.41 -59.64 4.00
C SER A 230 -6.26 -59.08 2.86
N CYS A 231 -7.11 -58.11 3.17
CA CYS A 231 -7.88 -57.39 2.14
C CYS A 231 -8.15 -55.94 2.55
N ALA A 232 -8.43 -55.11 1.55
CA ALA A 232 -8.76 -53.71 1.73
C ALA A 232 -9.95 -53.33 0.85
N ALA A 233 -10.64 -52.25 1.20
CA ALA A 233 -11.65 -51.63 0.36
C ALA A 233 -11.02 -51.05 -0.91
N ALA A 234 -11.80 -50.91 -1.99
CA ALA A 234 -11.33 -50.33 -3.25
C ALA A 234 -10.79 -48.89 -3.12
N ALA A 235 -11.17 -48.16 -2.07
CA ALA A 235 -10.70 -46.81 -1.78
C ALA A 235 -9.30 -46.74 -1.13
N VAL A 236 -8.69 -47.89 -0.80
CA VAL A 236 -7.33 -47.93 -0.23
C VAL A 236 -6.30 -47.95 -1.35
N THR A 237 -5.39 -46.98 -1.36
CA THR A 237 -4.29 -46.87 -2.32
C THR A 237 -2.99 -47.37 -1.70
N GLY A 238 -2.02 -47.78 -2.55
CA GLY A 238 -0.72 -48.26 -2.06
C GLY A 238 -0.78 -49.52 -1.19
N PHE A 239 -1.87 -50.29 -1.28
CA PHE A 239 -2.04 -51.52 -0.52
C PHE A 239 -0.91 -52.51 -0.84
N SER A 240 -0.16 -52.91 0.18
CA SER A 240 0.89 -53.91 0.08
C SER A 240 0.94 -54.79 1.32
N VAL A 241 1.27 -56.06 1.12
CA VAL A 241 1.46 -57.04 2.20
C VAL A 241 2.95 -57.06 2.52
N LEU A 242 3.33 -56.48 3.67
CA LEU A 242 4.72 -56.26 4.06
C LEU A 242 5.39 -57.55 4.49
N THR A 243 4.71 -58.32 5.32
CA THR A 243 5.19 -59.63 5.75
C THR A 243 4.04 -60.62 5.75
N ALA A 244 4.22 -61.64 4.92
CA ALA A 244 3.48 -62.89 5.03
C ALA A 244 4.35 -63.98 5.71
N SER A 245 5.44 -63.56 6.39
CA SER A 245 6.42 -64.40 7.10
C SER A 245 5.91 -64.76 8.50
N GLY A 246 4.75 -65.38 8.53
CA GLY A 246 4.40 -66.40 9.51
C GLY A 246 4.23 -67.67 8.73
N GLY A 247 4.99 -68.71 9.04
CA GLY A 247 4.72 -70.03 8.46
C GLY A 247 3.25 -70.39 8.69
N GLY A 248 2.65 -71.17 7.79
CA GLY A 248 1.51 -71.98 8.20
C GLY A 248 1.87 -72.68 9.52
N GLY A 249 0.91 -72.83 10.42
CA GLY A 249 1.18 -73.42 11.74
C GLY A 249 2.06 -74.66 11.54
N GLY A 250 3.23 -74.71 12.20
CA GLY A 250 4.22 -75.75 11.97
C GLY A 250 3.59 -77.13 12.12
N ALA A 251 4.08 -78.10 11.35
CA ALA A 251 3.86 -79.49 11.69
C ALA A 251 4.60 -79.80 13.00
N GLY A 252 4.06 -80.69 13.83
CA GLY A 252 4.82 -81.23 14.95
C GLY A 252 6.06 -81.98 14.46
N SER A 253 7.18 -81.88 15.17
CA SER A 253 8.40 -82.60 14.82
C SER A 253 8.48 -83.95 15.53
N PRO A 254 9.02 -85.01 14.87
CA PRO A 254 9.39 -86.25 15.56
C PRO A 254 10.50 -86.01 16.59
N ALA A 255 10.52 -86.85 17.63
CA ALA A 255 11.26 -86.67 18.88
C ALA A 255 12.79 -86.50 18.76
N ASP A 256 13.38 -85.71 19.67
CA ASP A 256 14.80 -85.74 20.05
C ASP A 256 14.86 -85.95 21.59
N PRO A 257 15.75 -86.81 22.16
CA PRO A 257 15.65 -87.21 23.57
C PRO A 257 16.15 -86.13 24.54
N GLY A 258 15.28 -85.73 25.48
CA GLY A 258 15.61 -84.85 26.63
C GLY A 258 15.04 -83.42 26.47
N THR A 259 14.49 -82.75 27.48
CA THR A 259 14.52 -82.87 28.95
C THR A 259 13.10 -82.65 29.49
N GLY A 260 12.80 -83.17 30.69
CA GLY A 260 11.46 -83.22 31.26
C GLY A 260 10.84 -81.85 31.55
N ASN A 261 9.81 -81.51 30.77
CA ASN A 261 8.58 -80.81 31.12
C ASN A 261 7.77 -80.76 29.82
N ASN A 262 6.46 -81.02 29.89
CA ASN A 262 5.61 -81.11 28.69
C ASN A 262 4.75 -79.85 28.54
N PRO A 263 5.29 -78.75 27.97
CA PRO A 263 4.63 -77.46 28.00
C PRO A 263 3.39 -77.44 27.11
N ARG A 264 2.36 -76.73 27.58
CA ARG A 264 1.28 -76.22 26.71
C ARG A 264 1.92 -75.46 25.53
N GLY A 265 1.31 -75.56 24.35
CA GLY A 265 1.72 -74.75 23.21
C GLY A 265 1.77 -73.26 23.57
N THR A 266 2.75 -72.53 23.05
CA THR A 266 2.88 -71.09 23.32
C THR A 266 1.68 -70.36 22.70
N ALA A 267 1.04 -69.47 23.46
CA ALA A 267 -0.02 -68.62 22.93
C ALA A 267 0.52 -67.72 21.82
N GLY A 268 -0.32 -67.41 20.84
CA GLY A 268 0.04 -66.48 19.78
C GLY A 268 0.18 -65.05 20.32
N GLY A 269 1.04 -64.24 19.70
CA GLY A 269 1.09 -62.80 19.98
C GLY A 269 -0.20 -62.11 19.53
N ASN A 270 -0.59 -61.04 20.23
CA ASN A 270 -1.71 -60.19 19.79
C ASN A 270 -1.35 -59.45 18.50
N GLY A 271 -2.37 -59.05 17.75
CA GLY A 271 -2.20 -58.17 16.60
C GLY A 271 -1.88 -56.74 17.02
N SER A 272 -1.71 -55.86 16.03
CA SER A 272 -1.55 -54.42 16.26
C SER A 272 -2.09 -53.66 15.05
N VAL A 273 -2.57 -52.44 15.28
CA VAL A 273 -2.91 -51.48 14.21
C VAL A 273 -2.21 -50.17 14.50
N VAL A 274 -1.48 -49.66 13.52
CA VAL A 274 -0.84 -48.35 13.56
C VAL A 274 -1.51 -47.46 12.52
N LEU A 275 -2.00 -46.32 12.99
CA LEU A 275 -2.64 -45.30 12.15
C LEU A 275 -1.77 -44.05 12.11
N THR A 276 -1.26 -43.72 10.91
CA THR A 276 -0.46 -42.52 10.68
C THR A 276 -1.23 -41.56 9.78
N PRO A 277 -1.78 -40.45 10.29
CA PRO A 277 -2.53 -39.51 9.47
C PRO A 277 -1.62 -38.86 8.43
N VAL A 278 -2.18 -38.61 7.25
CA VAL A 278 -1.47 -37.96 6.15
C VAL A 278 -2.08 -36.61 5.82
N PHE A 279 -1.23 -35.65 5.47
CA PHE A 279 -1.60 -34.26 5.23
C PHE A 279 -1.18 -33.84 3.83
N PRO A 280 -1.88 -32.86 3.21
CA PRO A 280 -1.39 -32.18 2.03
C PRO A 280 -0.15 -31.35 2.37
N THR A 281 0.45 -30.72 1.36
CA THR A 281 1.50 -29.72 1.56
C THR A 281 1.11 -28.46 0.80
N LEU A 282 0.53 -27.50 1.50
CA LEU A 282 0.01 -26.27 0.93
C LEU A 282 1.05 -25.13 1.00
N ASN A 283 1.19 -24.44 -0.13
CA ASN A 283 1.96 -23.22 -0.28
C ASN A 283 1.05 -22.08 -0.73
N LEU A 284 1.49 -20.84 -0.52
CA LEU A 284 0.74 -19.64 -0.90
C LEU A 284 1.61 -18.68 -1.69
N ALA A 285 1.06 -18.18 -2.79
CA ALA A 285 1.61 -17.04 -3.53
C ALA A 285 0.62 -15.89 -3.52
N LYS A 286 1.13 -14.65 -3.48
CA LYS A 286 0.32 -13.43 -3.53
C LYS A 286 0.83 -12.54 -4.67
N SER A 287 -0.08 -12.06 -5.51
CA SER A 287 0.28 -11.19 -6.64
C SER A 287 0.53 -9.74 -6.22
N GLN A 288 1.15 -8.96 -7.11
CA GLN A 288 1.00 -7.50 -7.05
C GLN A 288 -0.47 -7.12 -7.28
N PRO A 289 -0.94 -6.00 -6.69
CA PRO A 289 -2.32 -5.58 -6.83
C PRO A 289 -2.59 -5.08 -8.26
N SER A 290 -3.76 -5.43 -8.80
CA SER A 290 -4.22 -4.97 -10.11
C SER A 290 -5.65 -4.41 -10.03
N PRO A 291 -5.91 -3.18 -10.51
CA PRO A 291 -4.91 -2.17 -10.88
C PRO A 291 -4.01 -1.79 -9.68
N SER A 292 -2.91 -1.08 -9.92
CA SER A 292 -2.03 -0.58 -8.84
C SER A 292 -2.80 0.21 -7.79
N LEU A 293 -2.31 0.18 -6.55
CA LEU A 293 -3.00 0.82 -5.43
C LEU A 293 -3.11 2.34 -5.64
N ALA A 294 -4.32 2.86 -5.45
CA ALA A 294 -4.59 4.29 -5.47
C ALA A 294 -5.60 4.64 -4.37
N VAL A 295 -5.40 5.77 -3.71
CA VAL A 295 -6.29 6.20 -2.61
C VAL A 295 -7.74 6.28 -3.09
N GLY A 296 -8.65 5.62 -2.35
CA GLY A 296 -10.08 5.60 -2.64
C GLY A 296 -10.51 4.76 -3.86
N SER A 297 -9.57 4.08 -4.53
CA SER A 297 -9.87 3.19 -5.66
C SER A 297 -9.72 1.72 -5.26
N ASN A 298 -10.56 0.86 -5.85
CA ASN A 298 -10.48 -0.58 -5.61
C ASN A 298 -9.35 -1.22 -6.42
N SER A 299 -8.53 -2.01 -5.73
CA SER A 299 -7.47 -2.84 -6.30
C SER A 299 -7.58 -4.26 -5.77
N ALA A 300 -7.12 -5.25 -6.53
CA ALA A 300 -7.25 -6.65 -6.15
C ALA A 300 -5.90 -7.37 -6.03
N TYR A 301 -5.72 -8.09 -4.92
CA TYR A 301 -4.67 -9.09 -4.76
C TYR A 301 -5.21 -10.48 -5.14
N LEU A 302 -4.46 -11.23 -5.95
CA LEU A 302 -4.72 -12.64 -6.21
C LEU A 302 -3.85 -13.49 -5.28
N LEU A 303 -4.48 -14.32 -4.46
CA LEU A 303 -3.82 -15.31 -3.62
C LEU A 303 -4.03 -16.69 -4.25
N THR A 304 -2.94 -17.39 -4.52
CA THR A 304 -2.95 -18.73 -5.12
C THR A 304 -2.41 -19.74 -4.14
N VAL A 305 -3.27 -20.65 -3.68
CA VAL A 305 -2.89 -21.80 -2.88
C VAL A 305 -2.48 -22.92 -3.83
N SER A 306 -1.31 -23.52 -3.61
CA SER A 306 -0.83 -24.67 -4.37
C SER A 306 -0.56 -25.86 -3.46
N ASN A 307 -0.91 -27.06 -3.91
CA ASN A 307 -0.64 -28.30 -3.18
C ASN A 307 0.51 -29.05 -3.83
N THR A 308 1.67 -29.03 -3.19
CA THR A 308 2.87 -29.75 -3.64
C THR A 308 3.01 -31.13 -2.95
N GLY A 309 2.09 -31.47 -2.04
CA GLY A 309 2.10 -32.72 -1.30
C GLY A 309 1.56 -33.91 -2.10
N GLY A 310 1.87 -35.12 -1.67
CA GLY A 310 1.39 -36.36 -2.30
C GLY A 310 -0.09 -36.67 -2.06
N TYR A 311 -0.78 -35.89 -1.24
CA TYR A 311 -2.17 -36.10 -0.86
C TYR A 311 -3.02 -34.88 -1.22
N PRO A 312 -4.27 -35.06 -1.69
CA PRO A 312 -5.16 -33.95 -2.03
C PRO A 312 -5.54 -33.15 -0.78
N ALA A 313 -5.77 -31.84 -0.89
CA ALA A 313 -6.30 -31.04 0.21
C ALA A 313 -7.82 -30.89 0.06
N ASN A 314 -8.57 -31.22 1.12
CA ASN A 314 -10.03 -31.08 1.13
C ASN A 314 -10.52 -29.83 1.88
N SER A 315 -9.58 -29.16 2.55
CA SER A 315 -9.76 -27.90 3.26
C SER A 315 -8.47 -27.11 3.16
N ALA A 316 -8.59 -25.79 3.26
CA ALA A 316 -7.47 -24.89 3.46
C ALA A 316 -7.96 -23.67 4.23
N ARG A 317 -7.08 -23.09 5.05
CA ARG A 317 -7.32 -21.80 5.68
C ARG A 317 -6.21 -20.84 5.30
N VAL A 318 -6.60 -19.64 4.89
CA VAL A 318 -5.70 -18.54 4.52
C VAL A 318 -5.96 -17.36 5.45
N PHE A 319 -4.89 -16.73 5.90
CA PHE A 319 -4.91 -15.42 6.55
C PHE A 319 -4.25 -14.38 5.64
N ASP A 320 -4.90 -13.24 5.43
CA ASP A 320 -4.35 -12.06 4.75
C ASP A 320 -4.42 -10.86 5.70
N GLN A 321 -3.27 -10.33 6.11
CA GLN A 321 -3.18 -9.22 7.05
C GLN A 321 -3.02 -7.91 6.28
N LEU A 322 -4.14 -7.19 6.15
CA LEU A 322 -4.15 -5.84 5.59
C LEU A 322 -3.67 -4.83 6.65
N PRO A 323 -2.75 -3.90 6.30
CA PRO A 323 -2.33 -2.83 7.19
C PRO A 323 -3.43 -1.78 7.39
N SER A 324 -3.28 -0.91 8.40
CA SER A 324 -4.29 0.09 8.79
C SER A 324 -4.60 1.15 7.72
N ASN A 325 -3.69 1.37 6.76
CA ASN A 325 -3.90 2.29 5.64
C ASN A 325 -4.63 1.65 4.44
N VAL A 326 -5.22 0.46 4.62
CA VAL A 326 -5.94 -0.28 3.58
C VAL A 326 -7.26 -0.80 4.14
N THR A 327 -8.35 -0.56 3.43
CA THR A 327 -9.70 -1.05 3.78
C THR A 327 -10.02 -2.30 2.96
N TYR A 328 -10.54 -3.33 3.62
CA TYR A 328 -11.11 -4.50 2.95
C TYR A 328 -12.43 -4.14 2.27
N VAL A 329 -12.60 -4.51 1.00
CA VAL A 329 -13.83 -4.24 0.23
C VAL A 329 -14.63 -5.53 0.03
N SER A 330 -14.01 -6.55 -0.55
CA SER A 330 -14.66 -7.83 -0.83
C SER A 330 -13.64 -8.94 -1.07
N SER A 331 -14.12 -10.18 -1.09
CA SER A 331 -13.37 -11.33 -1.57
C SER A 331 -14.21 -12.17 -2.52
N SER A 332 -13.55 -12.93 -3.38
CA SER A 332 -14.20 -13.87 -4.30
C SER A 332 -13.27 -15.02 -4.66
N GLY A 333 -13.80 -16.24 -4.75
CA GLY A 333 -13.05 -17.42 -5.17
C GLY A 333 -13.93 -18.66 -5.11
N ALA A 334 -13.77 -19.59 -6.05
CA ALA A 334 -14.56 -20.82 -6.04
C ALA A 334 -14.19 -21.69 -4.83
N GLY A 335 -15.20 -22.08 -4.04
CA GLY A 335 -14.99 -22.85 -2.81
C GLY A 335 -14.43 -22.06 -1.63
N TRP A 336 -14.28 -20.73 -1.75
CA TRP A 336 -13.75 -19.86 -0.69
C TRP A 336 -14.85 -19.04 -0.03
N SER A 337 -14.83 -19.00 1.30
CA SER A 337 -15.63 -18.09 2.12
C SER A 337 -14.71 -17.30 3.05
N CYS A 338 -14.81 -15.97 3.05
CA CYS A 338 -13.94 -15.12 3.88
C CYS A 338 -14.73 -14.24 4.86
N SER A 339 -14.10 -13.96 5.99
CA SER A 339 -14.50 -12.93 6.96
C SER A 339 -13.33 -11.97 7.20
N ALA A 340 -13.63 -10.72 7.55
CA ALA A 340 -12.63 -9.70 7.85
C ALA A 340 -12.90 -9.11 9.24
N ALA A 341 -11.88 -9.05 10.08
CA ALA A 341 -11.98 -8.50 11.44
C ALA A 341 -10.82 -7.54 11.74
N PRO A 342 -11.08 -6.37 12.36
CA PRO A 342 -10.03 -5.45 12.74
C PRO A 342 -9.14 -6.04 13.85
N ASN A 343 -7.85 -5.71 13.82
CA ASN A 343 -6.89 -6.02 14.87
C ASN A 343 -5.86 -4.90 15.03
N ALA A 344 -4.90 -5.06 15.94
CA ALA A 344 -3.87 -4.04 16.21
C ALA A 344 -2.97 -3.70 14.99
N SER A 345 -2.91 -4.58 13.99
CA SER A 345 -2.11 -4.40 12.77
C SER A 345 -2.93 -3.92 11.57
N GLY A 346 -4.24 -3.65 11.73
CA GLY A 346 -5.14 -3.26 10.64
C GLY A 346 -6.36 -4.20 10.58
N THR A 347 -6.49 -4.97 9.50
CA THR A 347 -7.59 -5.92 9.31
C THR A 347 -7.04 -7.30 8.93
N LEU A 348 -7.44 -8.34 9.67
CA LEU A 348 -7.15 -9.72 9.33
C LEU A 348 -8.32 -10.30 8.52
N VAL A 349 -8.05 -10.67 7.28
CA VAL A 349 -8.99 -11.41 6.44
C VAL A 349 -8.71 -12.91 6.62
N THR A 350 -9.71 -13.65 7.05
CA THR A 350 -9.66 -15.11 7.20
C THR A 350 -10.51 -15.76 6.13
N CYS A 351 -9.91 -16.61 5.30
CA CYS A 351 -10.58 -17.31 4.22
C CYS A 351 -10.49 -18.83 4.45
N ASP A 352 -11.65 -19.50 4.44
CA ASP A 352 -11.77 -20.95 4.53
C ASP A 352 -12.15 -21.51 3.16
N PHE A 353 -11.51 -22.61 2.76
CA PHE A 353 -11.77 -23.33 1.52
C PHE A 353 -12.49 -24.65 1.80
N VAL A 354 -13.53 -24.93 1.02
CA VAL A 354 -14.21 -26.22 0.94
C VAL A 354 -14.23 -26.67 -0.52
N GLY A 355 -13.64 -27.84 -0.78
CA GLY A 355 -13.48 -28.40 -2.13
C GLY A 355 -12.32 -29.37 -2.17
N THR A 356 -11.77 -29.65 -3.36
CA THR A 356 -10.58 -30.49 -3.49
C THR A 356 -9.50 -29.78 -4.29
N ILE A 357 -8.32 -29.62 -3.70
CA ILE A 357 -7.09 -29.22 -4.39
C ILE A 357 -6.28 -30.49 -4.65
N ALA A 358 -6.16 -30.87 -5.92
CA ALA A 358 -5.48 -32.10 -6.33
C ALA A 358 -4.04 -32.17 -5.77
N ALA A 359 -3.55 -33.38 -5.53
CA ALA A 359 -2.17 -33.61 -5.08
C ALA A 359 -1.15 -33.12 -6.12
N THR A 360 0.08 -32.87 -5.67
CA THR A 360 1.29 -32.58 -6.45
C THR A 360 1.29 -31.25 -7.21
N THR A 361 0.24 -30.92 -7.97
CA THR A 361 0.18 -29.73 -8.83
C THR A 361 -1.13 -28.96 -8.76
N GLY A 362 -2.09 -29.40 -7.95
CA GLY A 362 -3.38 -28.73 -7.82
C GLY A 362 -3.24 -27.30 -7.26
N THR A 363 -4.05 -26.38 -7.79
CA THR A 363 -4.10 -25.00 -7.32
C THR A 363 -5.54 -24.54 -7.12
N SER A 364 -5.73 -23.57 -6.22
CA SER A 364 -6.98 -22.85 -6.02
C SER A 364 -6.65 -21.38 -5.76
N ALA A 365 -7.45 -20.47 -6.32
CA ALA A 365 -7.20 -19.04 -6.23
C ALA A 365 -8.38 -18.30 -5.57
N LEU A 366 -8.05 -17.29 -4.78
CA LEU A 366 -9.01 -16.36 -4.21
C LEU A 366 -8.51 -14.92 -4.42
N GLN A 367 -9.43 -14.01 -4.66
CA GLN A 367 -9.18 -12.60 -4.87
C GLN A 367 -9.60 -11.81 -3.63
N ILE A 368 -8.72 -10.93 -3.14
CA ILE A 368 -9.01 -9.96 -2.08
C ILE A 368 -9.00 -8.57 -2.68
N THR A 369 -10.15 -7.90 -2.67
CA THR A 369 -10.30 -6.52 -3.15
C THR A 369 -10.19 -5.56 -1.98
N VAL A 370 -9.38 -4.52 -2.16
CA VAL A 370 -9.05 -3.53 -1.14
C VAL A 370 -9.11 -2.11 -1.69
N SER A 371 -9.24 -1.12 -0.80
CA SER A 371 -9.12 0.30 -1.10
C SER A 371 -8.16 0.97 -0.12
N PRO A 372 -7.01 1.49 -0.57
CA PRO A 372 -6.11 2.30 0.25
C PRO A 372 -6.80 3.58 0.77
N THR A 373 -6.47 3.99 1.99
CA THR A 373 -6.98 5.22 2.62
C THR A 373 -5.96 6.35 2.67
N THR A 374 -4.66 6.02 2.56
CA THR A 374 -3.56 6.98 2.42
C THR A 374 -2.62 6.51 1.32
N ASN A 375 -1.80 7.41 0.78
CA ASN A 375 -0.81 7.05 -0.25
C ASN A 375 0.52 6.51 0.34
N ALA A 376 0.54 6.15 1.63
CA ALA A 376 1.68 5.51 2.24
C ALA A 376 1.90 4.10 1.65
N THR A 377 3.16 3.70 1.48
CA THR A 377 3.51 2.37 0.98
C THR A 377 2.85 1.28 1.81
N VAL A 378 2.26 0.29 1.13
CA VAL A 378 1.54 -0.84 1.73
C VAL A 378 2.44 -2.06 1.68
N ALA A 379 2.62 -2.73 2.82
CA ALA A 379 3.16 -4.07 2.90
C ALA A 379 2.04 -5.02 3.31
N ASN A 380 1.66 -5.95 2.43
CA ASN A 380 0.59 -6.91 2.67
C ASN A 380 1.18 -8.32 2.84
N TYR A 381 0.75 -9.01 3.89
CA TYR A 381 1.27 -10.31 4.32
C TYR A 381 0.17 -11.36 4.30
N ALA A 382 0.45 -12.54 3.75
CA ALA A 382 -0.50 -13.64 3.72
C ALA A 382 0.14 -14.98 4.12
N SER A 383 -0.66 -15.87 4.68
CA SER A 383 -0.28 -17.23 5.05
C SER A 383 -1.40 -18.24 4.81
N VAL A 384 -1.06 -19.51 4.66
CA VAL A 384 -1.94 -20.67 4.56
C VAL A 384 -1.52 -21.71 5.61
N ASP A 385 -2.45 -22.48 6.16
CA ASP A 385 -2.07 -23.65 6.95
C ASP A 385 -1.45 -24.70 6.02
N PRO A 386 -0.16 -25.04 6.16
CA PRO A 386 0.52 -25.93 5.22
C PRO A 386 -0.02 -27.37 5.24
N THR A 387 -0.73 -27.75 6.29
CA THR A 387 -1.32 -29.08 6.45
C THR A 387 -2.80 -29.12 6.06
N GLY A 388 -3.36 -28.02 5.54
CA GLY A 388 -4.79 -27.93 5.24
C GLY A 388 -5.69 -27.85 6.48
N ALA A 389 -5.10 -27.72 7.67
CA ALA A 389 -5.83 -27.52 8.92
C ALA A 389 -6.27 -26.05 9.07
N ALA A 390 -6.46 -25.60 10.30
CA ALA A 390 -7.14 -24.35 10.65
C ALA A 390 -6.26 -23.33 11.39
N SER A 391 -4.93 -23.54 11.41
CA SER A 391 -3.96 -22.73 12.15
C SER A 391 -2.79 -22.26 11.26
N PRO A 392 -3.05 -21.38 10.27
CA PRO A 392 -1.97 -20.76 9.49
C PRO A 392 -0.97 -20.02 10.38
N PRO A 393 0.31 -19.93 9.97
CA PRO A 393 1.28 -19.05 10.61
C PRO A 393 0.74 -17.61 10.69
N VAL A 394 1.14 -16.84 11.71
CA VAL A 394 0.77 -15.43 11.80
C VAL A 394 1.36 -14.67 10.59
N PRO A 395 0.56 -14.03 9.72
CA PRO A 395 1.07 -13.50 8.44
C PRO A 395 2.25 -12.54 8.56
N THR A 396 2.26 -11.67 9.59
CA THR A 396 3.34 -10.70 9.81
C THR A 396 4.70 -11.33 10.15
N THR A 397 4.73 -12.63 10.45
CA THR A 397 5.98 -13.39 10.65
C THR A 397 6.53 -13.98 9.34
N CYS A 398 5.79 -13.90 8.23
CA CYS A 398 6.23 -14.36 6.91
C CYS A 398 7.23 -13.37 6.29
N THR A 399 8.50 -13.45 6.69
CA THR A 399 9.56 -12.51 6.28
C THR A 399 10.63 -13.08 5.35
N ALA A 400 10.65 -14.41 5.13
CA ALA A 400 11.68 -15.07 4.34
C ALA A 400 11.44 -14.92 2.83
N ALA A 401 12.37 -14.26 2.13
CA ALA A 401 12.52 -14.38 0.69
C ALA A 401 13.29 -15.67 0.35
N ASN A 402 12.86 -16.40 -0.69
CA ASN A 402 13.58 -17.53 -1.31
C ASN A 402 13.70 -18.85 -0.52
N ALA A 403 12.87 -19.08 0.49
CA ALA A 403 12.52 -20.44 0.91
C ALA A 403 11.08 -20.41 1.48
N PRO A 404 10.11 -21.15 0.91
CA PRO A 404 8.83 -21.32 1.60
C PRO A 404 9.10 -21.99 2.95
N SER A 405 8.95 -21.25 4.05
CA SER A 405 8.51 -21.89 5.29
C SER A 405 7.08 -22.32 5.02
N ALA A 406 6.78 -23.60 5.21
CA ALA A 406 5.49 -24.17 4.87
C ALA A 406 4.36 -23.24 5.36
N GLY A 407 3.54 -22.75 4.42
CA GLY A 407 2.41 -21.89 4.76
C GLY A 407 2.59 -20.37 4.64
N CYS A 408 3.73 -19.81 4.21
CA CYS A 408 3.89 -18.35 4.05
C CYS A 408 3.95 -17.88 2.59
N ALA A 409 3.29 -16.77 2.26
CA ALA A 409 3.53 -16.04 1.02
C ALA A 409 4.65 -15.00 1.19
N THR A 410 5.36 -14.68 0.11
CA THR A 410 6.27 -13.53 0.09
C THR A 410 5.47 -12.23 0.28
N PRO A 411 5.88 -11.32 1.20
CA PRO A 411 5.19 -10.05 1.39
C PRO A 411 5.14 -9.24 0.10
N VAL A 412 3.98 -8.65 -0.19
CA VAL A 412 3.80 -7.77 -1.35
C VAL A 412 3.87 -6.33 -0.87
N VAL A 413 4.95 -5.65 -1.26
CA VAL A 413 5.13 -4.22 -1.03
C VAL A 413 4.70 -3.45 -2.27
N SER A 414 3.78 -2.51 -2.10
CA SER A 414 3.19 -1.73 -3.19
C SER A 414 3.17 -0.25 -2.81
N ALA A 415 3.67 0.60 -3.70
CA ALA A 415 3.44 2.04 -3.62
C ALA A 415 1.95 2.32 -3.84
N VAL A 416 1.44 3.35 -3.16
CA VAL A 416 0.07 3.81 -3.32
C VAL A 416 0.10 5.18 -3.97
N GLY A 417 -0.65 5.36 -5.05
CA GLY A 417 -0.78 6.63 -5.72
C GLY A 417 -1.88 7.52 -5.12
N LEU A 418 -1.67 8.82 -5.16
CA LEU A 418 -2.66 9.86 -4.86
C LEU A 418 -3.01 10.62 -6.15
N ALA A 419 -4.25 11.04 -6.31
CA ALA A 419 -4.60 11.94 -7.39
C ALA A 419 -4.12 13.36 -7.08
N VAL A 420 -3.39 13.98 -8.01
CA VAL A 420 -3.06 15.40 -7.96
C VAL A 420 -3.93 16.11 -9.00
N SER A 421 -4.70 17.10 -8.56
CA SER A 421 -5.66 17.79 -9.42
C SER A 421 -5.70 19.27 -9.13
N GLY A 422 -6.22 20.03 -10.09
CA GLY A 422 -6.54 21.44 -9.92
C GLY A 422 -7.07 22.03 -11.20
N ARG A 423 -6.91 23.34 -11.38
CA ARG A 423 -7.45 24.06 -12.53
C ARG A 423 -6.47 25.03 -13.17
N VAL A 424 -6.49 25.09 -14.50
CA VAL A 424 -5.99 26.23 -15.27
C VAL A 424 -7.19 27.11 -15.59
N TYR A 425 -7.29 28.23 -14.90
CA TYR A 425 -8.49 29.08 -14.93
C TYR A 425 -8.17 30.49 -15.41
N ARG A 426 -9.22 31.18 -15.85
CA ARG A 426 -9.14 32.60 -16.19
C ARG A 426 -9.26 33.40 -14.90
N ASP A 427 -8.14 33.89 -14.41
CA ASP A 427 -8.09 34.86 -13.32
C ASP A 427 -8.58 36.20 -13.88
N ALA A 428 -9.88 36.47 -13.75
CA ALA A 428 -10.53 37.57 -14.44
C ALA A 428 -10.38 38.89 -13.67
N ASN A 429 -10.30 38.81 -12.35
CA ASN A 429 -10.15 39.96 -11.46
C ASN A 429 -8.67 40.21 -11.08
N GLY A 430 -7.77 39.28 -11.40
CA GLY A 430 -6.34 39.42 -11.20
C GLY A 430 -5.91 39.27 -9.73
N ASN A 431 -6.69 38.56 -8.91
CA ASN A 431 -6.45 38.45 -7.47
C ASN A 431 -5.57 37.24 -7.08
N ASN A 432 -5.07 36.48 -8.07
CA ASN A 432 -4.25 35.28 -7.87
C ASN A 432 -4.97 34.17 -7.07
N SER A 433 -6.30 34.11 -7.13
CA SER A 433 -7.13 33.11 -6.45
C SER A 433 -8.22 32.63 -7.38
N LEU A 434 -8.64 31.37 -7.26
CA LEU A 434 -9.78 30.85 -8.01
C LEU A 434 -11.07 31.20 -7.27
N ASP A 435 -11.89 32.06 -7.86
CA ASP A 435 -13.18 32.45 -7.34
C ASP A 435 -14.36 31.71 -8.01
N GLY A 436 -15.52 31.67 -7.36
CA GLY A 436 -16.70 30.95 -7.87
C GLY A 436 -17.25 31.46 -9.21
N SER A 437 -16.89 32.68 -9.63
CA SER A 437 -17.25 33.27 -10.93
C SER A 437 -16.28 32.92 -12.05
N GLU A 438 -15.15 32.27 -11.75
CA GLU A 438 -14.09 32.01 -12.71
C GLU A 438 -14.17 30.61 -13.31
N SER A 439 -13.88 30.52 -14.60
CA SER A 439 -13.99 29.30 -15.39
C SER A 439 -12.65 28.89 -16.00
N GLY A 440 -12.65 27.77 -16.73
CA GLY A 440 -11.53 27.43 -17.61
C GLY A 440 -11.25 28.55 -18.62
N THR A 441 -10.05 28.54 -19.18
CA THR A 441 -9.58 29.56 -20.13
C THR A 441 -10.36 29.56 -21.45
N GLY A 442 -11.04 28.46 -21.78
CA GLY A 442 -11.67 28.20 -23.07
C GLY A 442 -10.70 27.68 -24.13
N LEU A 443 -9.42 27.49 -23.80
CA LEU A 443 -8.38 27.09 -24.74
C LEU A 443 -8.23 25.56 -24.78
N SER A 444 -8.20 25.00 -25.98
CA SER A 444 -7.78 23.61 -26.22
C SER A 444 -6.26 23.51 -26.37
N GLY A 445 -5.70 22.33 -26.10
CA GLY A 445 -4.27 22.07 -26.29
C GLY A 445 -3.38 22.46 -25.11
N LEU A 446 -3.97 22.86 -23.99
CA LEU A 446 -3.23 23.01 -22.73
C LEU A 446 -3.04 21.67 -22.05
N PHE A 447 -1.86 21.47 -21.47
CA PHE A 447 -1.49 20.30 -20.71
C PHE A 447 -0.89 20.71 -19.38
N VAL A 448 -1.09 19.87 -18.37
CA VAL A 448 -0.29 19.91 -17.14
C VAL A 448 0.56 18.65 -17.08
N LYS A 449 1.88 18.84 -17.05
CA LYS A 449 2.88 17.76 -16.92
C LYS A 449 3.29 17.61 -15.47
N LEU A 450 3.49 16.37 -15.03
CA LEU A 450 4.07 16.03 -13.74
C LEU A 450 5.54 15.65 -13.96
N SER A 451 6.45 16.39 -13.35
CA SER A 451 7.89 16.19 -13.49
C SER A 451 8.52 15.99 -12.11
N PRO A 452 9.38 14.99 -11.88
CA PRO A 452 10.12 14.91 -10.62
C PRO A 452 10.95 16.17 -10.38
N SER A 453 11.12 16.61 -9.13
CA SER A 453 11.93 17.80 -8.81
C SER A 453 13.08 17.50 -7.84
N SER A 454 14.16 18.25 -8.01
CA SER A 454 15.32 18.26 -7.11
C SER A 454 15.58 19.71 -6.69
N GLY A 455 15.16 20.05 -5.47
CA GLY A 455 15.10 21.45 -5.03
C GLY A 455 14.02 22.19 -5.83
N THR A 456 14.37 23.31 -6.48
CA THR A 456 13.46 24.09 -7.32
C THR A 456 13.50 23.70 -8.80
N ALA A 457 14.38 22.76 -9.19
CA ALA A 457 14.58 22.37 -10.58
C ALA A 457 13.71 21.15 -10.94
N CYS A 458 13.00 21.25 -12.06
CA CYS A 458 12.24 20.14 -12.65
C CYS A 458 13.17 19.24 -13.47
N SER A 459 12.96 17.93 -13.39
CA SER A 459 13.80 16.91 -14.02
C SER A 459 13.11 16.32 -15.26
N SER A 460 13.80 16.29 -16.39
CA SER A 460 13.33 15.64 -17.63
C SER A 460 13.74 14.15 -17.65
N PRO A 461 12.90 13.23 -18.17
CA PRO A 461 11.55 13.48 -18.67
C PRO A 461 10.51 13.60 -17.54
N ALA A 462 9.42 14.31 -17.82
CA ALA A 462 8.21 14.24 -17.03
C ALA A 462 7.66 12.80 -16.96
N THR A 463 6.97 12.45 -15.88
CA THR A 463 6.42 11.10 -15.65
C THR A 463 5.01 10.95 -16.18
N ASN A 464 4.26 12.04 -16.31
CA ASN A 464 2.89 12.04 -16.80
C ASN A 464 2.51 13.40 -17.39
N ALA A 465 1.51 13.42 -18.28
CA ALA A 465 0.91 14.63 -18.83
C ALA A 465 -0.58 14.41 -19.04
N VAL A 466 -1.39 15.38 -18.64
CA VAL A 466 -2.85 15.34 -18.80
C VAL A 466 -3.33 16.59 -19.51
N ALA A 467 -4.26 16.44 -20.45
CA ALA A 467 -4.90 17.56 -21.11
C ALA A 467 -5.81 18.30 -20.14
N VAL A 468 -5.79 19.62 -20.20
CA VAL A 468 -6.66 20.51 -19.42
C VAL A 468 -8.02 20.59 -20.11
N ASN A 469 -9.11 20.44 -19.36
CA ASN A 469 -10.44 20.67 -19.90
C ASN A 469 -10.63 22.16 -20.23
N ALA A 470 -10.87 22.51 -21.48
CA ALA A 470 -10.98 23.91 -21.92
C ALA A 470 -12.10 24.69 -21.21
N ALA A 471 -13.25 24.05 -20.92
CA ALA A 471 -14.41 24.71 -20.33
C ALA A 471 -14.27 24.88 -18.81
N THR A 472 -13.85 23.82 -18.11
CA THR A 472 -13.76 23.85 -16.64
C THR A 472 -12.38 24.27 -16.13
N GLY A 473 -11.35 24.17 -16.96
CA GLY A 473 -9.95 24.31 -16.56
C GLY A 473 -9.41 23.10 -15.83
N GLY A 474 -10.22 22.07 -15.56
CA GLY A 474 -9.84 20.95 -14.70
C GLY A 474 -8.76 20.05 -15.32
N PHE A 475 -7.83 19.62 -14.48
CA PHE A 475 -6.89 18.54 -14.79
C PHE A 475 -6.77 17.57 -13.60
N SER A 476 -6.46 16.30 -13.86
CA SER A 476 -6.24 15.30 -12.82
C SER A 476 -5.18 14.29 -13.26
N LEU A 477 -4.09 14.23 -12.49
CA LEU A 477 -3.01 13.26 -12.61
C LEU A 477 -3.29 12.13 -11.62
N ALA A 478 -3.65 10.96 -12.13
CA ALA A 478 -3.90 9.79 -11.31
C ALA A 478 -2.59 9.14 -10.85
N ASN A 479 -2.66 8.42 -9.72
CA ASN A 479 -1.63 7.51 -9.24
C ASN A 479 -0.25 8.14 -8.99
N VAL A 480 -0.20 9.36 -8.46
CA VAL A 480 1.06 10.04 -8.14
C VAL A 480 1.62 9.52 -6.82
N ALA A 481 2.82 8.95 -6.85
CA ALA A 481 3.51 8.48 -5.65
C ALA A 481 3.96 9.64 -4.75
N GLN A 482 4.28 9.35 -3.48
CA GLN A 482 4.91 10.33 -2.61
C GLN A 482 6.27 10.79 -3.17
N GLY A 483 6.51 12.09 -3.10
CA GLY A 483 7.74 12.69 -3.60
C GLY A 483 7.60 14.18 -3.91
N ASN A 484 8.70 14.77 -4.38
CA ASN A 484 8.73 16.16 -4.82
C ASN A 484 8.57 16.23 -6.34
N TYR A 485 7.68 17.09 -6.80
CA TYR A 485 7.35 17.26 -8.20
C TYR A 485 7.18 18.72 -8.58
N CYS A 486 7.30 18.98 -9.87
CA CYS A 486 6.77 20.13 -10.56
C CYS A 486 5.49 19.76 -11.30
N LEU A 487 4.51 20.64 -11.25
CA LEU A 487 3.46 20.73 -12.26
C LEU A 487 3.85 21.80 -13.26
N ILE A 488 3.83 21.47 -14.54
CA ILE A 488 4.28 22.36 -15.62
C ILE A 488 3.09 22.58 -16.56
N LEU A 489 2.65 23.83 -16.68
CA LEU A 489 1.67 24.25 -17.67
C LEU A 489 2.34 24.38 -19.04
N ASP A 490 1.80 23.68 -20.02
CA ASP A 490 2.42 23.56 -21.34
C ASP A 490 1.39 23.49 -22.47
N ASN A 491 1.85 23.65 -23.71
CA ASN A 491 1.07 23.63 -24.94
C ASN A 491 1.04 22.25 -25.63
N ASN A 492 1.65 21.23 -25.01
CA ASN A 492 1.75 19.88 -25.55
C ASN A 492 1.91 18.83 -24.43
N GLY A 493 1.67 17.55 -24.74
CA GLY A 493 1.83 16.43 -23.79
C GLY A 493 3.19 15.71 -23.85
N THR A 494 4.18 16.25 -24.55
CA THR A 494 5.48 15.58 -24.77
C THR A 494 6.30 15.57 -23.49
N LEU A 495 6.63 14.39 -22.97
CA LEU A 495 7.25 14.26 -21.64
C LEU A 495 8.72 14.73 -21.57
N THR A 496 9.46 14.71 -22.67
CA THR A 496 10.86 15.19 -22.69
C THR A 496 10.95 16.72 -22.73
N ASP A 497 9.89 17.36 -23.21
CA ASP A 497 9.73 18.81 -23.16
C ASP A 497 9.20 19.20 -21.77
N ILE A 498 10.02 19.89 -21.00
CA ILE A 498 9.68 20.38 -19.66
C ILE A 498 9.78 21.91 -19.59
N SER A 499 9.78 22.59 -20.74
CA SER A 499 9.79 24.04 -20.80
C SER A 499 8.35 24.56 -20.70
N PRO A 500 7.98 25.33 -19.66
CA PRO A 500 6.62 25.84 -19.53
C PRO A 500 6.24 26.71 -20.74
N SER A 501 5.00 26.55 -21.22
CA SER A 501 4.48 27.33 -22.33
C SER A 501 3.11 27.90 -21.97
N ILE A 502 3.12 29.13 -21.45
CA ILE A 502 1.88 29.90 -21.22
C ILE A 502 1.36 30.41 -22.57
N PRO A 503 0.04 30.40 -22.82
CA PRO A 503 -0.54 30.96 -24.04
C PRO A 503 -0.11 32.41 -24.29
N SER A 504 0.18 32.75 -25.54
CA SER A 504 0.79 34.04 -25.92
C SER A 504 -0.03 35.28 -25.59
N ASP A 505 -1.35 35.16 -25.40
CA ASP A 505 -2.22 36.29 -25.00
C ASP A 505 -2.40 36.40 -23.47
N TYR A 506 -1.77 35.51 -22.71
CA TYR A 506 -1.98 35.37 -21.27
C TYR A 506 -0.69 35.56 -20.50
N ILE A 507 -0.83 36.05 -19.28
CA ILE A 507 0.21 36.04 -18.26
C ILE A 507 -0.24 35.19 -17.08
N GLY A 508 0.71 34.50 -16.44
CA GLY A 508 0.45 33.82 -15.17
C GLY A 508 0.31 34.82 -14.03
N THR A 509 -0.74 34.69 -13.22
CA THR A 509 -1.02 35.55 -12.07
C THR A 509 -0.74 34.83 -10.75
N GLU A 510 -1.28 33.64 -10.55
CA GLU A 510 -1.01 32.78 -9.39
C GLU A 510 0.36 32.09 -9.50
N ASN A 511 0.78 31.73 -10.71
CA ASN A 511 2.06 31.07 -11.00
C ASN A 511 2.69 31.63 -12.28
N ALA A 512 3.36 32.77 -12.16
CA ALA A 512 3.88 33.54 -13.30
C ALA A 512 4.87 32.77 -14.19
N SER A 513 5.58 31.77 -13.65
CA SER A 513 6.51 30.92 -14.41
C SER A 513 5.83 29.78 -15.19
N GLY A 514 4.54 29.51 -14.94
CA GLY A 514 3.88 28.31 -15.44
C GLY A 514 4.31 27.02 -14.74
N ILE A 515 5.00 27.13 -13.59
CA ILE A 515 5.44 25.97 -12.78
C ILE A 515 4.89 26.10 -11.36
N VAL A 516 4.29 25.02 -10.86
CA VAL A 516 3.94 24.84 -9.44
C VAL A 516 4.84 23.76 -8.84
N GLN A 517 5.51 24.06 -7.73
CA GLN A 517 6.26 23.06 -6.96
C GLN A 517 5.35 22.42 -5.93
N ILE A 518 5.31 21.08 -5.88
CA ILE A 518 4.49 20.32 -4.96
C ILE A 518 5.30 19.23 -4.27
N THR A 519 4.95 18.95 -3.02
CA THR A 519 5.38 17.75 -2.31
C THR A 519 4.15 16.89 -2.09
N VAL A 520 4.07 15.76 -2.78
CA VAL A 520 2.98 14.81 -2.56
C VAL A 520 3.28 14.04 -1.29
N SER A 521 2.48 14.30 -0.26
CA SER A 521 2.62 13.75 1.09
C SER A 521 1.53 12.72 1.41
N ALA A 522 1.47 12.24 2.67
CA ALA A 522 0.45 11.29 3.13
C ALA A 522 -0.98 11.83 3.11
N ALA A 523 -1.14 13.16 3.10
CA ALA A 523 -2.42 13.85 3.10
C ALA A 523 -2.87 14.20 1.67
N PRO A 524 -4.17 14.39 1.43
CA PRO A 524 -4.65 14.99 0.19
C PRO A 524 -4.02 16.38 0.00
N GLU A 525 -3.36 16.59 -1.13
CA GLU A 525 -2.85 17.92 -1.48
C GLU A 525 -4.04 18.83 -1.87
N PRO A 526 -4.03 20.12 -1.47
CA PRO A 526 -5.04 21.06 -1.94
C PRO A 526 -4.99 21.17 -3.47
N PRO A 527 -6.09 21.59 -4.14
CA PRO A 527 -6.10 21.78 -5.58
C PRO A 527 -4.96 22.68 -6.05
N GLN A 528 -4.23 22.24 -7.07
CA GLN A 528 -3.06 22.93 -7.60
C GLN A 528 -3.45 23.75 -8.83
N ASN A 529 -3.49 25.08 -8.71
CA ASN A 529 -4.08 25.92 -9.74
C ASN A 529 -3.06 26.76 -10.52
N PHE A 530 -3.45 27.12 -11.73
CA PHE A 530 -2.77 28.07 -12.59
C PHE A 530 -3.76 29.17 -12.98
N GLY A 531 -3.74 30.29 -12.24
CA GLY A 531 -4.41 31.52 -12.63
C GLY A 531 -3.73 32.16 -13.84
N LEU A 532 -4.50 32.35 -14.93
CA LEU A 532 -4.05 33.05 -16.13
C LEU A 532 -4.93 34.27 -16.39
N TYR A 533 -4.28 35.41 -16.63
CA TYR A 533 -4.95 36.66 -17.00
C TYR A 533 -4.77 36.94 -18.48
N ASN A 534 -5.86 37.20 -19.20
CA ASN A 534 -5.84 37.54 -20.62
C ASN A 534 -5.54 39.03 -20.80
N GLY A 535 -4.29 39.37 -21.10
CA GLY A 535 -3.81 40.74 -21.16
C GLY A 535 -2.33 40.85 -20.82
N SER A 536 -1.94 41.99 -20.28
CA SER A 536 -0.54 42.32 -19.97
C SER A 536 -0.41 42.85 -18.54
N ARG A 537 0.79 42.78 -17.97
CA ARG A 537 1.09 43.47 -16.70
C ARG A 537 1.85 44.74 -17.01
N LEU A 538 1.36 45.88 -16.53
CA LEU A 538 2.03 47.17 -16.68
C LEU A 538 2.58 47.62 -15.33
N SER A 539 3.87 47.96 -15.30
CA SER A 539 4.55 48.45 -14.10
C SER A 539 5.56 49.55 -14.40
N GLY A 540 5.82 50.36 -13.38
CA GLY A 540 6.80 51.44 -13.43
C GLY A 540 6.88 52.17 -12.10
N VAL A 541 7.43 53.38 -12.12
CA VAL A 541 7.63 54.22 -10.93
C VAL A 541 7.17 55.65 -11.19
N VAL A 542 6.46 56.23 -10.22
CA VAL A 542 6.26 57.69 -10.13
C VAL A 542 7.26 58.24 -9.12
N PHE A 543 8.05 59.25 -9.49
CA PHE A 543 9.18 59.71 -8.68
C PHE A 543 9.32 61.24 -8.67
N LEU A 544 10.08 61.74 -7.69
CA LEU A 544 10.49 63.12 -7.56
C LEU A 544 11.61 63.43 -8.56
N ASP A 545 11.26 64.08 -9.66
CA ASP A 545 12.17 64.45 -10.76
C ASP A 545 12.89 65.78 -10.47
N THR A 546 13.46 65.86 -9.26
CA THR A 546 14.03 67.08 -8.68
C THR A 546 15.52 67.25 -9.00
N GLY A 547 16.16 66.26 -9.62
CA GLY A 547 17.60 66.21 -9.81
C GLY A 547 18.36 65.97 -8.50
N ALA A 548 17.75 65.29 -7.54
CA ALA A 548 18.37 65.02 -6.25
C ALA A 548 19.61 64.13 -6.40
N GLY A 549 20.67 64.41 -5.63
CA GLY A 549 21.87 63.59 -5.56
C GLY A 549 22.88 63.81 -6.70
N ALA A 550 24.07 63.21 -6.56
CA ALA A 550 25.12 63.35 -7.56
C ALA A 550 24.73 62.64 -8.87
N GLY A 551 24.85 63.35 -10.00
CA GLY A 551 24.46 62.85 -11.31
C GLY A 551 22.96 62.93 -11.60
N GLY A 552 22.15 63.46 -10.68
CA GLY A 552 20.74 63.72 -10.91
C GLY A 552 20.51 64.91 -11.84
N VAL A 553 19.54 64.83 -12.75
CA VAL A 553 19.20 65.93 -13.66
C VAL A 553 17.73 66.29 -13.54
N ALA A 554 17.45 67.44 -12.91
CA ALA A 554 16.09 67.90 -12.65
C ALA A 554 15.23 67.99 -13.92
N ASN A 555 13.98 67.56 -13.79
CA ASN A 555 12.89 67.62 -14.76
C ASN A 555 13.13 66.84 -16.07
N ASN A 556 14.07 65.89 -16.11
CA ASN A 556 14.42 65.17 -17.34
C ASN A 556 13.49 63.98 -17.62
N GLY A 557 12.59 63.64 -16.70
CA GLY A 557 11.68 62.51 -16.81
C GLY A 557 12.33 61.13 -16.66
N VAL A 558 13.60 61.06 -16.27
CA VAL A 558 14.38 59.83 -16.04
C VAL A 558 14.74 59.75 -14.56
N ARG A 559 14.46 58.63 -13.92
CA ARG A 559 14.83 58.44 -12.51
C ARG A 559 16.34 58.23 -12.38
N ASP A 560 17.06 59.27 -11.95
CA ASP A 560 18.51 59.23 -11.78
C ASP A 560 18.96 59.84 -10.44
N GLY A 561 20.28 59.85 -10.20
CA GLY A 561 20.85 60.30 -8.94
C GLY A 561 20.25 59.61 -7.70
N ALA A 562 19.65 60.41 -6.82
CA ALA A 562 19.02 60.01 -5.56
C ALA A 562 17.50 60.30 -5.55
N GLU A 563 16.86 60.37 -6.72
CA GLU A 563 15.44 60.65 -6.86
C GLU A 563 14.56 59.55 -6.25
N THR A 564 13.73 59.96 -5.28
CA THR A 564 12.87 59.07 -4.51
C THR A 564 11.51 58.91 -5.17
N GLY A 565 10.86 57.78 -4.93
CA GLY A 565 9.51 57.54 -5.44
C GLY A 565 8.43 58.27 -4.63
N ILE A 566 7.30 58.54 -5.27
CA ILE A 566 6.15 59.19 -4.66
C ILE A 566 5.06 58.15 -4.41
N GLY A 567 4.80 57.84 -3.14
CA GLY A 567 3.76 56.89 -2.74
C GLY A 567 2.36 57.50 -2.64
N GLY A 568 1.34 56.66 -2.75
CA GLY A 568 -0.07 57.04 -2.56
C GLY A 568 -0.73 57.72 -3.75
N LEU A 569 -0.07 57.77 -4.92
CA LEU A 569 -0.64 58.36 -6.14
C LEU A 569 -1.40 57.30 -6.94
N LEU A 570 -2.57 57.67 -7.44
CA LEU A 570 -3.31 56.83 -8.38
C LEU A 570 -2.67 56.90 -9.77
N VAL A 571 -2.48 55.76 -10.42
CA VAL A 571 -2.07 55.64 -11.82
C VAL A 571 -3.17 54.91 -12.56
N GLU A 572 -3.72 55.51 -13.61
CA GLU A 572 -4.84 54.94 -14.38
C GLU A 572 -4.41 54.60 -15.79
N VAL A 573 -4.93 53.50 -16.33
CA VAL A 573 -4.91 53.18 -17.76
C VAL A 573 -6.30 53.41 -18.31
N ARG A 574 -6.39 54.22 -19.36
CA ARG A 574 -7.63 54.59 -20.02
C ARG A 574 -7.71 54.11 -21.47
N ASN A 575 -8.94 53.85 -21.89
CA ASN A 575 -9.36 53.60 -23.25
C ASN A 575 -10.39 54.65 -23.66
N GLY A 576 -9.93 55.72 -24.32
CA GLY A 576 -10.74 56.93 -24.44
C GLY A 576 -11.14 57.43 -23.03
N ALA A 577 -12.44 57.51 -22.76
CA ALA A 577 -12.94 57.97 -21.46
C ALA A 577 -12.97 56.88 -20.36
N ALA A 578 -12.91 55.60 -20.72
CA ALA A 578 -13.09 54.50 -19.77
C ALA A 578 -11.77 54.14 -19.05
N VAL A 579 -11.79 54.01 -17.73
CA VAL A 579 -10.68 53.42 -16.96
C VAL A 579 -10.76 51.90 -17.10
N VAL A 580 -9.66 51.27 -17.53
CA VAL A 580 -9.59 49.81 -17.75
C VAL A 580 -8.67 49.10 -16.76
N ALA A 581 -7.76 49.83 -16.13
CA ALA A 581 -6.90 49.36 -15.06
C ALA A 581 -6.44 50.55 -14.23
N PHE A 582 -6.12 50.32 -12.96
CA PHE A 582 -5.52 51.33 -12.10
C PHE A 582 -4.66 50.67 -11.01
N ALA A 583 -3.71 51.42 -10.47
CA ALA A 583 -2.94 51.05 -9.29
C ALA A 583 -2.60 52.29 -8.46
N THR A 584 -2.41 52.09 -7.16
CA THR A 584 -1.84 53.13 -6.30
C THR A 584 -0.35 52.86 -6.13
N THR A 585 0.48 53.90 -6.22
CA THR A 585 1.92 53.78 -6.02
C THR A 585 2.25 53.38 -4.59
N ALA A 586 3.17 52.42 -4.43
CA ALA A 586 3.75 52.05 -3.15
C ALA A 586 4.65 53.18 -2.60
N GLY A 587 5.09 53.08 -1.35
CA GLY A 587 5.91 54.13 -0.70
C GLY A 587 7.22 54.48 -1.43
N ASN A 588 7.74 53.57 -2.25
CA ASN A 588 8.92 53.78 -3.11
C ASN A 588 8.55 54.24 -4.54
N GLY A 589 7.30 54.65 -4.77
CA GLY A 589 6.77 55.12 -6.05
C GLY A 589 6.38 54.03 -7.05
N SER A 590 6.65 52.75 -6.78
CA SER A 590 6.36 51.70 -7.76
C SER A 590 4.87 51.40 -7.87
N TYR A 591 4.41 51.10 -9.08
CA TYR A 591 3.05 50.64 -9.34
C TYR A 591 3.08 49.42 -10.27
N SER A 592 2.05 48.56 -10.17
CA SER A 592 1.85 47.41 -11.04
C SER A 592 0.36 47.11 -11.17
N MET A 593 -0.12 46.86 -12.38
CA MET A 593 -1.53 46.56 -12.65
C MET A 593 -1.67 45.62 -13.83
N LEU A 594 -2.76 44.86 -13.83
CA LEU A 594 -3.17 44.00 -14.93
C LEU A 594 -4.03 44.82 -15.90
N VAL A 595 -3.61 44.86 -17.16
CA VAL A 595 -4.29 45.58 -18.23
C VAL A 595 -4.99 44.56 -19.13
N PRO A 596 -6.34 44.59 -19.24
CA PRO A 596 -7.08 43.64 -20.06
C PRO A 596 -6.64 43.69 -21.53
N ALA A 597 -6.59 42.52 -22.16
CA ALA A 597 -6.26 42.40 -23.57
C ALA A 597 -7.15 43.29 -24.46
N SER A 598 -6.53 43.93 -25.44
CA SER A 598 -7.24 44.71 -26.46
C SER A 598 -6.41 44.78 -27.73
N ILE A 599 -6.98 44.34 -28.85
CA ILE A 599 -6.30 44.34 -30.14
C ILE A 599 -6.49 45.70 -30.81
N GLY A 600 -5.39 46.37 -31.14
CA GLY A 600 -5.38 47.57 -32.00
C GLY A 600 -5.89 48.88 -31.37
N GLN A 601 -6.19 48.91 -30.06
CA GLN A 601 -6.66 50.11 -29.37
C GLN A 601 -5.52 50.76 -28.58
N GLN A 602 -5.34 52.07 -28.76
CA GLN A 602 -4.36 52.84 -27.99
C GLN A 602 -4.81 52.94 -26.53
N ARG A 603 -3.87 52.76 -25.60
CA ARG A 603 -4.07 52.99 -24.17
C ARG A 603 -3.30 54.23 -23.74
N VAL A 604 -3.84 54.92 -22.74
CA VAL A 604 -3.20 56.09 -22.12
C VAL A 604 -3.00 55.80 -20.65
N VAL A 605 -1.77 55.83 -20.17
CA VAL A 605 -1.40 55.70 -18.76
C VAL A 605 -1.16 57.09 -18.20
N THR A 606 -1.81 57.44 -17.10
CA THR A 606 -1.69 58.77 -16.50
C THR A 606 -1.56 58.65 -14.98
N PRO A 607 -0.49 59.19 -14.36
CA PRO A 607 -0.46 59.40 -12.92
C PRO A 607 -1.36 60.58 -12.56
N PHE A 608 -2.13 60.44 -11.50
CA PHE A 608 -2.90 61.52 -10.92
C PHE A 608 -1.96 62.45 -10.16
N ALA A 609 -1.53 63.54 -10.81
CA ALA A 609 -0.80 64.61 -10.15
C ALA A 609 -1.76 65.37 -9.22
N ALA A 610 -1.67 65.11 -7.91
CA ALA A 610 -2.39 65.89 -6.90
C ALA A 610 -2.01 67.38 -7.01
N SER A 611 -2.82 68.28 -6.45
CA SER A 611 -2.63 69.74 -6.53
C SER A 611 -1.27 70.26 -6.03
N GLY A 612 -0.49 69.42 -5.33
CA GLY A 612 0.86 69.71 -4.88
C GLY A 612 1.98 69.35 -5.85
N TYR A 613 1.69 68.74 -7.01
CA TYR A 613 2.69 68.26 -7.97
C TYR A 613 2.46 68.76 -9.40
N VAL A 614 3.56 68.87 -10.15
CA VAL A 614 3.58 69.16 -11.59
C VAL A 614 4.33 68.04 -12.29
N ALA A 615 3.76 67.51 -13.38
CA ALA A 615 4.45 66.51 -14.19
C ALA A 615 5.54 67.15 -15.06
N THR A 616 6.77 66.67 -14.95
CA THR A 616 7.94 67.19 -15.67
C THR A 616 8.32 66.33 -16.86
N GLY A 617 8.15 65.02 -16.78
CA GLY A 617 8.49 64.09 -17.86
C GLY A 617 8.13 62.64 -17.53
N GLY A 618 8.63 61.71 -18.34
CA GLY A 618 8.48 60.27 -18.12
C GLY A 618 9.13 59.43 -19.20
N THR A 619 9.40 58.16 -18.90
CA THR A 619 9.96 57.19 -19.87
C THR A 619 8.93 56.12 -20.23
N PRO A 620 8.81 55.75 -21.51
CA PRO A 620 7.87 54.71 -21.95
C PRO A 620 8.30 53.29 -21.54
N GLY A 621 9.55 53.08 -21.12
CA GLY A 621 10.09 51.74 -20.85
C GLY A 621 10.01 50.84 -22.09
N ASN A 622 9.67 49.57 -21.90
CA ASN A 622 9.51 48.62 -23.01
C ASN A 622 8.11 48.64 -23.66
N THR A 623 7.25 49.60 -23.31
CA THR A 623 5.90 49.72 -23.90
C THR A 623 5.93 50.09 -25.38
N ASN A 624 7.08 50.53 -25.91
CA ASN A 624 7.22 51.17 -27.21
C ASN A 624 6.26 52.35 -27.43
N GLY A 625 5.77 52.94 -26.33
CA GLY A 625 4.85 54.06 -26.34
C GLY A 625 5.55 55.41 -26.54
N THR A 626 4.75 56.47 -26.57
CA THR A 626 5.20 57.85 -26.63
C THR A 626 4.68 58.61 -25.42
N TYR A 627 5.58 59.24 -24.68
CA TYR A 627 5.22 60.12 -23.59
C TYR A 627 4.73 61.48 -24.12
N ASN A 628 3.58 61.92 -23.64
CA ASN A 628 3.02 63.25 -23.86
C ASN A 628 2.40 63.74 -22.55
N ARG A 629 3.08 64.69 -21.89
CA ARG A 629 2.75 65.15 -20.53
C ARG A 629 1.24 65.36 -20.33
N PRO A 630 0.64 64.85 -19.24
CA PRO A 630 1.27 64.07 -18.16
C PRO A 630 1.28 62.55 -18.41
N SER A 631 0.96 62.10 -19.62
CA SER A 631 0.55 60.72 -19.89
C SER A 631 1.49 59.98 -20.83
N LEU A 632 1.43 58.65 -20.79
CA LEU A 632 2.12 57.75 -21.71
C LEU A 632 1.07 57.07 -22.61
N GLY A 633 1.11 57.31 -23.91
CA GLY A 633 0.30 56.60 -24.89
C GLY A 633 1.04 55.38 -25.45
N TYR A 634 0.42 54.20 -25.44
CA TYR A 634 1.03 52.97 -25.97
C TYR A 634 -0.01 52.05 -26.62
N THR A 635 0.46 51.08 -27.42
CA THR A 635 -0.40 50.01 -27.96
C THR A 635 -0.12 48.74 -27.14
N PRO A 636 -1.13 48.12 -26.51
CA PRO A 636 -0.92 46.92 -25.69
C PRO A 636 -0.39 45.75 -26.49
N VAL A 637 0.51 44.98 -25.87
CA VAL A 637 0.95 43.67 -26.33
C VAL A 637 0.50 42.66 -25.27
N ASN A 638 -0.41 41.76 -25.64
CA ASN A 638 -0.92 40.74 -24.72
C ASN A 638 0.18 39.74 -24.35
N GLY A 639 0.05 39.10 -23.19
CA GLY A 639 0.99 38.08 -22.70
C GLY A 639 2.37 38.60 -22.29
N VAL A 640 2.56 39.92 -22.20
CA VAL A 640 3.86 40.53 -21.92
C VAL A 640 3.83 41.33 -20.61
N ASN A 641 4.96 41.32 -19.90
CA ASN A 641 5.24 42.27 -18.82
C ASN A 641 5.81 43.56 -19.40
N LEU A 642 5.01 44.61 -19.36
CA LEU A 642 5.37 45.97 -19.73
C LEU A 642 5.98 46.66 -18.50
N ILE A 643 7.26 46.96 -18.54
CA ILE A 643 8.05 47.47 -17.42
C ILE A 643 8.64 48.84 -17.74
N ASP A 644 9.04 49.56 -16.69
CA ASP A 644 9.73 50.86 -16.75
C ASP A 644 8.94 52.00 -17.41
N ALA A 645 7.60 51.94 -17.34
CA ALA A 645 6.73 53.06 -17.64
C ALA A 645 6.79 54.09 -16.49
N ASN A 646 7.73 55.02 -16.53
CA ASN A 646 8.01 55.90 -15.40
C ASN A 646 7.47 57.33 -15.62
N PHE A 647 7.16 58.01 -14.52
CA PHE A 647 6.65 59.38 -14.52
C PHE A 647 7.39 60.25 -13.51
N GLY A 648 7.99 61.33 -14.00
CA GLY A 648 8.63 62.36 -13.18
C GLY A 648 7.64 63.44 -12.79
N LEU A 649 7.51 63.67 -11.49
CA LEU A 649 6.73 64.77 -10.92
C LEU A 649 7.61 65.60 -9.98
N VAL A 650 7.30 66.87 -9.82
CA VAL A 650 7.98 67.76 -8.87
C VAL A 650 6.96 68.56 -8.06
N PRO A 651 7.25 68.93 -6.81
CA PRO A 651 6.40 69.82 -6.04
C PRO A 651 6.09 71.12 -6.81
N VAL A 652 4.91 71.70 -6.57
CA VAL A 652 4.60 73.04 -7.07
C VAL A 652 5.53 74.07 -6.43
N ASN A 653 5.97 75.06 -7.22
CA ASN A 653 6.65 76.23 -6.67
C ASN A 653 5.69 77.02 -5.77
N THR A 654 6.21 77.78 -4.81
CA THR A 654 5.41 78.69 -3.98
C THR A 654 5.99 80.10 -3.99
N LEU A 655 5.13 81.12 -3.86
CA LEU A 655 5.50 82.53 -3.68
C LEU A 655 4.49 83.17 -2.72
N SER A 656 4.97 83.68 -1.58
CA SER A 656 4.12 84.24 -0.53
C SER A 656 4.93 85.14 0.43
N PRO A 657 4.29 85.93 1.31
CA PRO A 657 2.87 86.28 1.35
C PRO A 657 2.51 87.42 0.39
N ASN A 658 1.22 87.76 0.28
CA ASN A 658 0.83 89.08 -0.25
C ASN A 658 1.04 90.14 0.83
N GLY A 659 1.53 91.32 0.46
CA GLY A 659 1.79 92.41 1.38
C GLY A 659 0.73 93.52 1.36
N ALA A 660 0.56 94.19 2.50
CA ALA A 660 -0.17 95.46 2.57
C ALA A 660 0.43 96.35 3.66
N GLN A 661 0.83 97.57 3.33
CA GLN A 661 1.41 98.52 4.27
C GLN A 661 0.92 99.95 4.02
N THR A 662 1.04 100.80 5.03
CA THR A 662 0.78 102.24 4.94
C THR A 662 2.08 103.01 5.16
N GLY A 663 2.32 104.07 4.39
CA GLY A 663 3.51 104.91 4.54
C GLY A 663 3.25 106.37 4.21
N GLN A 664 4.13 107.24 4.69
CA GLN A 664 4.04 108.69 4.48
C GLN A 664 4.64 109.10 3.12
N PRO A 665 4.19 110.21 2.51
CA PRO A 665 4.79 110.73 1.29
C PRO A 665 6.31 110.93 1.42
N GLY A 666 7.08 110.54 0.40
CA GLY A 666 8.54 110.67 0.37
C GLY A 666 9.31 109.63 1.19
N THR A 667 8.62 108.65 1.79
CA THR A 667 9.23 107.54 2.55
C THR A 667 9.31 106.26 1.72
N VAL A 668 9.81 105.18 2.35
CA VAL A 668 9.89 103.85 1.74
C VAL A 668 9.14 102.83 2.60
N VAL A 669 8.60 101.81 1.95
CA VAL A 669 8.02 100.62 2.59
C VAL A 669 8.65 99.35 2.01
N PHE A 670 8.67 98.27 2.79
CA PHE A 670 9.37 97.03 2.43
C PHE A 670 8.42 95.84 2.54
N TYR A 671 8.40 95.02 1.49
CA TYR A 671 7.63 93.77 1.46
C TYR A 671 8.59 92.59 1.33
N ALA A 672 8.57 91.71 2.33
CA ALA A 672 9.34 90.47 2.31
C ALA A 672 8.51 89.36 1.67
N HIS A 673 9.12 88.61 0.76
CA HIS A 673 8.55 87.47 0.06
C HIS A 673 9.48 86.28 0.16
N THR A 674 8.90 85.09 0.08
CA THR A 674 9.61 83.83 0.04
C THR A 674 9.15 83.06 -1.18
N PHE A 675 10.09 82.78 -2.08
CA PHE A 675 9.92 81.82 -3.17
C PHE A 675 10.55 80.49 -2.77
N THR A 676 9.81 79.39 -2.84
CA THR A 676 10.38 78.04 -2.67
C THR A 676 10.26 77.28 -3.98
N ALA A 677 11.41 76.82 -4.48
CA ALA A 677 11.49 76.03 -5.70
C ALA A 677 11.08 74.58 -5.44
N GLY A 678 10.12 74.07 -6.20
CA GLY A 678 9.75 72.65 -6.16
C GLY A 678 10.76 71.75 -6.89
N SER A 679 11.51 72.30 -7.85
CA SER A 679 12.55 71.58 -8.59
C SER A 679 13.71 72.52 -8.97
N GLY A 680 14.79 71.94 -9.50
CA GLY A 680 15.83 72.72 -10.15
C GLY A 680 15.34 73.41 -11.44
N GLY A 681 15.80 74.63 -11.71
CA GLY A 681 15.40 75.36 -12.91
C GLY A 681 15.87 76.82 -12.93
N GLN A 682 15.31 77.61 -13.84
CA GLN A 682 15.57 79.05 -13.92
C GLN A 682 14.36 79.86 -13.48
N LEU A 683 14.57 80.79 -12.54
CA LEU A 683 13.58 81.72 -12.03
C LEU A 683 13.87 83.14 -12.53
N ALA A 684 12.97 83.70 -13.33
CA ALA A 684 12.96 85.11 -13.69
C ALA A 684 11.95 85.87 -12.83
N LEU A 685 12.42 86.93 -12.17
CA LEU A 685 11.59 87.78 -11.31
C LEU A 685 11.34 89.13 -11.99
N SER A 686 10.10 89.60 -11.95
CA SER A 686 9.73 90.92 -12.47
C SER A 686 8.73 91.63 -11.56
N LEU A 687 8.74 92.96 -11.61
CA LEU A 687 7.81 93.82 -10.88
C LEU A 687 6.94 94.58 -11.88
N ALA A 688 5.63 94.55 -11.69
CA ALA A 688 4.69 95.44 -12.36
C ALA A 688 3.99 96.32 -11.31
N ASN A 689 3.73 97.59 -11.61
CA ASN A 689 3.07 98.49 -10.67
C ASN A 689 1.78 99.07 -11.26
N ALA A 690 0.77 99.26 -10.40
CA ALA A 690 -0.51 99.87 -10.72
C ALA A 690 -0.86 100.91 -9.65
N ALA A 691 -0.73 102.20 -10.00
CA ALA A 691 -0.96 103.32 -9.10
C ALA A 691 -2.35 103.96 -9.28
N THR A 692 -2.95 104.38 -8.17
CA THR A 692 -4.22 105.12 -8.10
C THR A 692 -4.07 106.34 -7.18
N PRO A 693 -4.22 107.59 -7.68
CA PRO A 693 -4.41 107.97 -9.07
C PRO A 693 -3.20 107.64 -9.96
N ALA A 694 -3.46 107.39 -11.25
CA ALA A 694 -2.40 107.14 -12.23
C ALA A 694 -1.54 108.39 -12.48
N GLY A 695 -0.26 108.21 -12.82
CA GLY A 695 0.66 109.30 -13.20
C GLY A 695 1.59 109.81 -12.10
N LEU A 696 1.49 109.30 -10.87
CA LEU A 696 2.48 109.55 -9.81
C LEU A 696 3.77 108.75 -10.07
N PRO A 697 4.98 109.31 -9.83
CA PRO A 697 6.26 108.67 -10.15
C PRO A 697 6.67 107.65 -9.06
N TRP A 698 5.89 106.59 -8.90
CA TRP A 698 6.25 105.46 -8.04
C TRP A 698 7.47 104.71 -8.62
N SER A 699 8.37 104.25 -7.76
CA SER A 699 9.50 103.43 -8.16
C SER A 699 9.76 102.31 -7.15
N GLN A 700 10.29 101.18 -7.64
CA GLN A 700 10.49 99.98 -6.85
C GLN A 700 11.78 99.27 -7.25
N VAL A 701 12.42 98.62 -6.30
CA VAL A 701 13.63 97.83 -6.51
C VAL A 701 13.48 96.49 -5.80
N LEU A 702 13.81 95.40 -6.49
CA LEU A 702 13.80 94.05 -5.94
C LEU A 702 15.19 93.66 -5.45
N TYR A 703 15.29 93.23 -4.21
CA TYR A 703 16.53 92.74 -3.59
C TYR A 703 16.39 91.28 -3.20
N ARG A 704 17.52 90.58 -3.17
CA ARG A 704 17.62 89.26 -2.55
C ARG A 704 18.03 89.43 -1.09
N ASP A 705 17.12 89.06 -0.21
CA ASP A 705 17.39 88.95 1.21
C ASP A 705 18.22 87.69 1.45
N SER A 706 19.51 87.90 1.72
CA SER A 706 20.48 86.80 1.75
C SER A 706 20.51 86.09 3.10
N ASP A 707 20.04 86.74 4.16
CA ASP A 707 19.97 86.18 5.51
C ASP A 707 18.54 85.87 5.96
N CYS A 708 17.54 86.13 5.10
CA CYS A 708 16.12 85.97 5.35
C CYS A 708 15.61 86.76 6.57
N SER A 709 16.27 87.87 6.90
CA SER A 709 15.91 88.71 8.06
C SER A 709 14.60 89.49 7.87
N SER A 710 14.06 89.54 6.65
CA SER A 710 12.96 90.42 6.25
C SER A 710 13.28 91.92 6.38
N THR A 711 14.55 92.28 6.49
CA THR A 711 15.02 93.66 6.64
C THR A 711 16.10 93.97 5.63
N LEU A 712 15.96 95.07 4.87
CA LEU A 712 16.95 95.40 3.84
C LEU A 712 18.26 95.90 4.46
N GLN A 713 19.38 95.30 4.08
CA GLN A 713 20.72 95.62 4.58
C GLN A 713 21.66 96.02 3.44
N GLY A 714 22.71 96.80 3.75
CA GLY A 714 23.57 97.42 2.72
C GLY A 714 24.37 96.45 1.83
N SER A 715 24.47 95.17 2.19
CA SER A 715 25.19 94.13 1.43
C SER A 715 24.31 93.28 0.51
N GLU A 716 23.01 93.53 0.46
CA GLU A 716 22.07 92.69 -0.29
C GLU A 716 22.02 93.05 -1.78
N PRO A 717 22.16 92.06 -2.68
CA PRO A 717 22.21 92.32 -4.11
C PRO A 717 20.82 92.60 -4.69
N GLN A 718 20.76 93.54 -5.64
CA GLN A 718 19.58 93.75 -6.47
C GLN A 718 19.39 92.59 -7.45
N VAL A 719 18.16 92.14 -7.64
CA VAL A 719 17.82 91.12 -8.64
C VAL A 719 17.61 91.79 -10.01
N SER A 720 18.45 91.44 -10.98
CA SER A 720 18.41 92.00 -12.34
C SER A 720 18.55 90.97 -13.46
N ALA A 721 18.76 89.69 -13.12
CA ALA A 721 18.89 88.58 -14.06
C ALA A 721 18.18 87.32 -13.51
N PRO A 722 17.84 86.33 -14.37
CA PRO A 722 17.30 85.06 -13.91
C PRO A 722 18.23 84.35 -12.92
N ILE A 723 17.66 83.71 -11.91
CA ILE A 723 18.35 82.99 -10.85
C ILE A 723 18.19 81.50 -11.12
N THR A 724 19.30 80.77 -11.22
CA THR A 724 19.26 79.30 -11.19
C THR A 724 18.99 78.84 -9.76
N VAL A 725 18.01 77.97 -9.58
CA VAL A 725 17.67 77.40 -8.28
C VAL A 725 17.72 75.88 -8.32
N THR A 726 17.91 75.27 -7.16
CA THR A 726 17.78 73.82 -6.93
C THR A 726 16.46 73.50 -6.24
N ALA A 727 16.06 72.22 -6.24
CA ALA A 727 14.87 71.78 -5.51
C ALA A 727 14.95 72.16 -4.02
N GLU A 728 13.80 72.52 -3.45
CA GLU A 728 13.61 73.00 -2.07
C GLU A 728 14.36 74.30 -1.72
N GLN A 729 15.08 74.89 -2.68
CA GLN A 729 15.78 76.14 -2.44
C GLN A 729 14.76 77.25 -2.15
N THR A 730 14.97 77.88 -1.01
CA THR A 730 14.19 79.05 -0.60
C THR A 730 14.96 80.33 -0.93
N LEU A 731 14.30 81.26 -1.61
CA LEU A 731 14.79 82.59 -1.91
C LEU A 731 13.95 83.61 -1.16
N CYS A 732 14.59 84.32 -0.23
CA CYS A 732 14.01 85.47 0.44
C CYS A 732 14.23 86.71 -0.42
N LEU A 733 13.18 87.50 -0.62
CA LEU A 733 13.12 88.63 -1.52
C LEU A 733 12.55 89.83 -0.78
N ILE A 734 13.08 91.02 -1.04
CA ILE A 734 12.55 92.28 -0.50
C ILE A 734 12.21 93.22 -1.66
N VAL A 735 10.94 93.61 -1.75
CA VAL A 735 10.50 94.70 -2.61
C VAL A 735 10.60 95.99 -1.81
N LYS A 736 11.52 96.87 -2.20
CA LYS A 736 11.63 98.23 -1.67
C LYS A 736 10.78 99.16 -2.54
N GLN A 737 9.69 99.68 -1.99
CA GLN A 737 8.81 100.64 -2.66
C GLN A 737 9.10 102.05 -2.18
N PHE A 738 9.33 102.97 -3.12
CA PHE A 738 9.44 104.40 -2.84
C PHE A 738 8.08 105.06 -3.00
N ILE A 739 7.63 105.80 -1.97
CA ILE A 739 6.39 106.57 -2.01
C ILE A 739 6.73 107.97 -2.57
N PRO A 740 6.08 108.42 -3.65
CA PRO A 740 6.31 109.75 -4.21
C PRO A 740 6.06 110.84 -3.16
N ALA A 741 6.95 111.83 -3.07
CA ALA A 741 6.78 112.97 -2.14
C ALA A 741 5.50 113.79 -2.42
N ALA A 742 5.01 113.76 -3.67
CA ALA A 742 3.79 114.43 -4.09
C ALA A 742 2.52 113.57 -3.95
N ALA A 743 2.61 112.35 -3.43
CA ALA A 743 1.44 111.49 -3.27
C ALA A 743 0.55 112.02 -2.12
N ALA A 744 -0.74 112.23 -2.40
CA ALA A 744 -1.71 112.64 -1.39
C ALA A 744 -2.15 111.46 -0.51
N THR A 745 -2.61 111.75 0.71
CA THR A 745 -3.28 110.74 1.57
C THR A 745 -4.41 110.05 0.81
N GLY A 746 -4.45 108.72 0.87
CA GLY A 746 -5.38 107.86 0.13
C GLY A 746 -4.89 107.40 -1.25
N ALA A 747 -3.73 107.86 -1.73
CA ALA A 747 -3.11 107.27 -2.93
C ALA A 747 -2.67 105.82 -2.66
N ILE A 748 -2.85 104.94 -3.65
CA ILE A 748 -2.55 103.51 -3.56
C ILE A 748 -1.59 103.12 -4.68
N ASN A 749 -0.63 102.25 -4.39
CA ASN A 749 0.13 101.54 -5.41
C ASN A 749 0.11 100.05 -5.12
N THR A 750 -0.28 99.26 -6.12
CA THR A 750 -0.20 97.80 -6.07
C THR A 750 0.99 97.34 -6.90
N ILE A 751 1.93 96.62 -6.29
CA ILE A 751 3.06 95.98 -6.96
C ILE A 751 2.72 94.50 -7.13
N THR A 752 2.83 93.97 -8.34
CA THR A 752 2.78 92.53 -8.61
C THR A 752 4.19 92.03 -8.84
N LEU A 753 4.71 91.25 -7.89
CA LEU A 753 5.91 90.45 -8.04
C LEU A 753 5.56 89.17 -8.80
N SER A 754 6.09 89.02 -10.01
CA SER A 754 5.92 87.81 -10.82
C SER A 754 7.18 86.95 -10.77
N ALA A 755 7.01 85.66 -10.46
CA ALA A 755 8.03 84.62 -10.46
C ALA A 755 7.78 83.67 -11.63
N ALA A 756 8.42 83.93 -12.78
CA ALA A 756 8.35 83.07 -13.95
C ALA A 756 9.45 82.01 -13.89
N PHE A 757 9.04 80.76 -13.71
CA PHE A 757 9.91 79.61 -13.54
C PHE A 757 9.93 78.74 -14.80
N SER A 758 11.12 78.39 -15.28
CA SER A 758 11.37 77.45 -16.37
C SER A 758 11.94 76.15 -15.82
N TYR A 759 11.24 75.04 -16.04
CA TYR A 759 11.69 73.70 -15.67
C TYR A 759 12.68 73.22 -16.72
N THR A 760 13.96 73.53 -16.52
CA THR A 760 15.04 73.16 -17.44
C THR A 760 15.07 71.65 -17.65
N SER A 761 15.39 71.21 -18.87
CA SER A 761 15.43 69.78 -19.28
C SER A 761 14.08 69.07 -19.44
N SER A 762 12.96 69.73 -19.12
CA SER A 762 11.64 69.16 -19.32
C SER A 762 11.29 68.98 -20.80
N ILE A 763 10.77 67.79 -21.14
CA ILE A 763 10.32 67.45 -22.49
C ILE A 763 8.92 66.84 -22.40
N PRO A 764 7.89 67.48 -23.00
CA PRO A 764 7.89 68.78 -23.70
C PRO A 764 8.28 69.97 -22.79
N LEU A 765 8.63 71.15 -23.34
CA LEU A 765 8.99 72.33 -22.52
C LEU A 765 7.90 72.68 -21.49
N LEU A 766 8.30 73.16 -20.31
CA LEU A 766 7.41 73.53 -19.21
C LEU A 766 7.85 74.82 -18.51
N SER A 767 6.89 75.68 -18.23
CA SER A 767 7.07 76.85 -17.38
C SER A 767 5.83 77.10 -16.50
N SER A 768 6.03 77.83 -15.40
CA SER A 768 4.96 78.27 -14.51
C SER A 768 5.22 79.70 -14.06
N THR A 769 4.15 80.48 -13.82
CA THR A 769 4.28 81.83 -13.25
C THR A 769 3.46 81.93 -11.98
N LEU A 770 4.10 82.39 -10.90
CA LEU A 770 3.42 82.74 -9.65
C LEU A 770 3.45 84.25 -9.46
N THR A 771 2.48 84.78 -8.72
CA THR A 771 2.40 86.22 -8.43
C THR A 771 2.11 86.46 -6.95
N ALA A 772 2.79 87.45 -6.37
CA ALA A 772 2.44 88.05 -5.08
C ALA A 772 2.14 89.54 -5.28
N ASN A 773 1.13 90.04 -4.58
CA ASN A 773 0.66 91.41 -4.69
C ASN A 773 0.93 92.17 -3.39
N ASP A 774 1.57 93.32 -3.51
CA ASP A 774 1.86 94.24 -2.40
C ASP A 774 1.09 95.54 -2.58
N VAL A 775 0.33 95.95 -1.56
CA VAL A 775 -0.49 97.17 -1.61
C VAL A 775 0.05 98.22 -0.64
N THR A 776 0.60 99.30 -1.18
CA THR A 776 0.99 100.48 -0.40
C THR A 776 -0.11 101.53 -0.43
N THR A 777 -0.61 101.93 0.73
CA THR A 777 -1.53 103.08 0.88
C THR A 777 -0.79 104.27 1.49
N VAL A 778 -0.99 105.47 0.95
CA VAL A 778 -0.43 106.70 1.50
C VAL A 778 -1.34 107.17 2.65
N GLY A 779 -0.79 107.22 3.85
CA GLY A 779 -1.51 107.55 5.09
C GLY A 779 -1.08 108.87 5.70
#